data_AF-A0A813M061-F1
#
_entry.id   AF-A0A813M061-F1
#
_cell.length_a   1.000
_cell.length_b   1.000
_cell.length_c   1.000
_cell.angle_alpha   90.00
_cell.angle_beta   90.00
_cell.angle_gamma   90.00
#
_symmetry.space_group_name_H-M   'P 1'
#
loop_
_entity.id
_entity.type
_entity.pdbx_description
1 polymer ?
#
loop_
_entity_poly.entity_id
_entity_poly.type
_entity_poly.pdbx_seq_one_letter_code
_entity_poly.pdbx_strand_id
1 'polypeptide(L)'
;MADEKMSDVEISCTGIDLLVNNDWDGCEKLFAKYKDQSPLTNYCHSFLSFVKAVMTFEDQQLEIAQKNIENTEKLCSESTKMFSSLKKAFKFSSSSSLNKKAQEKGDELSKEKILEDKFSKAIILADCKLYLAILTFVRQEVSGYFTNGILQIRKSWKLYSKIHKQLYSIYKKLEPNAEQIYGSDPNASVIQLWIEENDESSSSDSKNQTDKTEEQINEAINELTVTDEEASTGISVETVRRLLGAVSFGYGLFQICLSFMSPNVLKLIKVFGFEGDRSVAIKAINFTSNSKDMRAPFADMVLLWYSTTATPLFGIGEGDVIISNEDTKLMLDKNLNKYPKSSLFYYLKGKYCRSILKDLNGSLLCYEQAAEYSNHIREIQLISVYEIGWIHLTNLNYAQALEKFLILHKDSKWSKSFSTYICAILSASLGNFSQANQYIKDAVKLIASQTRKLNPIELFAQKRCEFLKKNSFKTKSVGELLVIELLYLWVCLPFTTEENLKKMALTCEEINEKNLTVIKCLIEGAIYMSLNNKEFGEQCFNECLARGENEKVTMGKYALACANLELALYNMELKEYNVAKSYLNKAQTGYKEFELEDRIQTMIKSAQRRLKHVTDGDKLAATLKARSEAEEQERLKKQADIKNFYVS
;
A
#
# COMPACT_ATOMS: atom_id res chain seq x y z
N MET A 1 47.05 -5.06 -3.43
CA MET A 1 45.87 -5.37 -4.26
C MET A 1 45.24 -4.04 -4.58
N ALA A 2 45.10 -3.70 -5.86
CA ALA A 2 44.50 -2.44 -6.28
C ALA A 2 43.04 -2.41 -5.79
N ASP A 3 42.64 -1.34 -5.10
CA ASP A 3 41.24 -1.06 -4.78
C ASP A 3 40.45 -1.00 -6.10
N GLU A 4 39.71 -2.05 -6.44
CA GLU A 4 38.70 -1.98 -7.50
C GLU A 4 37.68 -0.92 -7.06
N LYS A 5 37.66 0.19 -7.80
CA LYS A 5 36.80 1.33 -7.51
C LYS A 5 35.35 0.93 -7.84
N MET A 6 34.62 0.47 -6.83
CA MET A 6 33.19 0.12 -6.94
C MET A 6 32.41 1.25 -7.62
N SER A 7 31.51 0.90 -8.52
CA SER A 7 30.60 1.85 -9.17
C SER A 7 29.55 2.38 -8.18
N ASP A 8 28.98 3.55 -8.44
CA ASP A 8 27.95 4.16 -7.58
C ASP A 8 26.73 3.25 -7.38
N VAL A 9 26.40 2.44 -8.38
CA VAL A 9 25.28 1.50 -8.35
C VAL A 9 25.61 0.27 -7.51
N GLU A 10 26.86 -0.21 -7.54
CA GLU A 10 27.29 -1.28 -6.64
C GLU A 10 27.34 -0.78 -5.20
N ILE A 11 27.79 0.47 -4.97
CA ILE A 11 27.78 1.10 -3.64
C ILE A 11 26.34 1.20 -3.12
N SER A 12 25.40 1.67 -3.94
CA SER A 12 23.99 1.80 -3.53
C SER A 12 23.36 0.45 -3.20
N CYS A 13 23.51 -0.55 -4.06
CA CYS A 13 23.01 -1.90 -3.84
C CYS A 13 23.65 -2.56 -2.61
N THR A 14 24.97 -2.46 -2.45
CA THR A 14 25.68 -3.04 -1.30
C THR A 14 25.23 -2.40 0.00
N GLY A 15 25.07 -1.07 0.04
CA GLY A 15 24.59 -0.38 1.23
C GLY A 15 23.16 -0.76 1.61
N ILE A 16 22.27 -0.96 0.63
CA ILE A 16 20.92 -1.47 0.91
C ILE A 16 20.94 -2.94 1.34
N ASP A 17 21.79 -3.78 0.76
CA ASP A 17 21.92 -5.17 1.20
C ASP A 17 22.35 -5.26 2.67
N LEU A 18 23.26 -4.38 3.11
CA LEU A 18 23.63 -4.22 4.52
C LEU A 18 22.44 -3.77 5.37
N LEU A 19 21.73 -2.72 4.93
CA LEU A 19 20.56 -2.16 5.61
C LEU A 19 19.46 -3.23 5.84
N VAL A 20 19.11 -3.96 4.78
CA VAL A 20 18.05 -4.97 4.79
C VAL A 20 18.43 -6.16 5.67
N ASN A 21 19.71 -6.48 5.76
CA ASN A 21 20.24 -7.53 6.64
C ASN A 21 20.58 -7.03 8.07
N ASN A 22 20.06 -5.86 8.45
CA ASN A 22 20.21 -5.21 9.75
C ASN A 22 21.64 -4.76 10.13
N ASP A 23 22.56 -4.63 9.18
CA ASP A 23 23.87 -4.00 9.40
C ASP A 23 23.80 -2.48 9.13
N TRP A 24 23.19 -1.77 10.07
CA TRP A 24 23.01 -0.31 10.00
C TRP A 24 24.32 0.46 10.06
N ASP A 25 25.25 0.02 10.93
CA ASP A 25 26.55 0.66 11.08
C ASP A 25 27.40 0.50 9.82
N GLY A 26 27.39 -0.68 9.21
CA GLY A 26 28.05 -0.94 7.93
C GLY A 26 27.46 -0.09 6.81
N CYS A 27 26.13 -0.04 6.70
CA CYS A 27 25.41 0.81 5.73
C CYS A 27 25.77 2.29 5.89
N GLU A 28 25.73 2.81 7.13
CA GLU A 28 26.02 4.21 7.43
C GLU A 28 27.47 4.58 7.13
N LYS A 29 28.43 3.74 7.53
CA LYS A 29 29.86 3.94 7.20
C LYS A 29 30.09 3.95 5.70
N LEU A 30 29.44 3.05 4.96
CA LEU A 30 29.55 2.99 3.51
C LEU A 30 28.99 4.26 2.87
N PHE A 31 27.74 4.62 3.14
CA PHE A 31 27.13 5.81 2.53
C PHE A 31 27.82 7.10 2.96
N ALA A 32 28.27 7.24 4.21
CA ALA A 32 29.02 8.40 4.66
C ALA A 32 30.37 8.57 3.94
N LYS A 33 31.06 7.47 3.61
CA LYS A 33 32.34 7.50 2.87
C LYS A 33 32.18 8.00 1.43
N TYR A 34 31.06 7.71 0.79
CA TYR A 34 30.84 7.98 -0.64
C TYR A 34 29.84 9.12 -0.91
N LYS A 35 29.22 9.74 0.10
CA LYS A 35 28.11 10.71 -0.02
C LYS A 35 28.38 11.94 -0.90
N ASP A 36 29.65 12.32 -1.08
CA ASP A 36 30.06 13.52 -1.82
C ASP A 36 30.61 13.19 -3.22
N GLN A 37 30.58 11.92 -3.64
CA GLN A 37 31.16 11.48 -4.92
C GLN A 37 30.20 11.67 -6.11
N SER A 38 28.91 11.41 -5.93
CA SER A 38 27.92 11.60 -6.98
C SER A 38 26.53 11.89 -6.41
N PRO A 39 25.59 12.38 -7.25
CA PRO A 39 24.21 12.56 -6.85
C PRO A 39 23.54 11.28 -6.36
N LEU A 40 23.90 10.11 -6.91
CA LEU A 40 23.35 8.82 -6.49
C LEU A 40 23.84 8.41 -5.10
N THR A 41 25.12 8.55 -4.81
CA THR A 41 25.66 8.22 -3.49
C THR A 41 25.22 9.23 -2.42
N ASN A 42 25.05 10.50 -2.79
CA ASN A 42 24.42 11.51 -1.94
C ASN A 42 22.98 11.14 -1.60
N TYR A 43 22.20 10.74 -2.62
CA TYR A 43 20.84 10.25 -2.46
C TYR A 43 20.78 9.03 -1.53
N CYS A 44 21.72 8.08 -1.61
CA CYS A 44 21.75 6.93 -0.70
C CYS A 44 21.88 7.35 0.77
N HIS A 45 22.74 8.33 1.06
CA HIS A 45 22.89 8.88 2.40
C HIS A 45 21.62 9.60 2.89
N SER A 46 21.00 10.39 2.02
CA SER A 46 19.71 11.05 2.30
C SER A 46 18.58 10.06 2.50
N PHE A 47 18.52 8.99 1.71
CA PHE A 47 17.56 7.90 1.85
C PHE A 47 17.72 7.17 3.19
N LEU A 48 18.95 6.86 3.60
CA LEU A 48 19.18 6.25 4.92
C LEU A 48 18.71 7.18 6.05
N SER A 49 19.00 8.48 5.95
CA SER A 49 18.53 9.48 6.92
C SER A 49 17.00 9.52 6.96
N PHE A 50 16.35 9.48 5.80
CA PHE A 50 14.89 9.42 5.68
C PHE A 50 14.30 8.17 6.33
N VAL A 51 14.85 6.99 6.06
CA VAL A 51 14.40 5.73 6.66
C VAL A 51 14.51 5.81 8.19
N LYS A 52 15.67 6.24 8.73
CA LYS A 52 15.85 6.43 10.18
C LYS A 52 14.83 7.39 10.77
N ALA A 53 14.56 8.51 10.09
CA ALA A 53 13.63 9.52 10.56
C ALA A 53 12.17 9.05 10.61
N VAL A 54 11.71 8.38 9.54
CA VAL A 54 10.35 7.84 9.47
C VAL A 54 10.16 6.68 10.44
N MET A 55 11.22 5.91 10.73
CA MET A 55 11.15 4.82 11.70
C MET A 55 11.12 5.32 13.14
N THR A 56 11.97 6.28 13.51
CA THR A 56 12.13 6.72 14.91
C THR A 56 11.10 7.73 15.40
N PHE A 57 10.45 8.45 14.47
CA PHE A 57 9.57 9.58 14.77
C PHE A 57 10.24 10.59 15.73
N GLU A 58 11.55 10.80 15.60
CA GLU A 58 12.30 11.80 16.37
C GLU A 58 12.40 13.10 15.57
N ASP A 59 11.96 14.21 16.17
CA ASP A 59 11.98 15.52 15.52
C ASP A 59 13.38 15.88 14.99
N GLN A 60 14.43 15.59 15.75
CA GLN A 60 15.82 15.79 15.33
C GLN A 60 16.17 14.96 14.09
N GLN A 61 15.77 13.69 14.03
CA GLN A 61 16.03 12.84 12.86
C GLN A 61 15.21 13.30 11.65
N LEU A 62 13.97 13.73 11.87
CA LEU A 62 13.12 14.31 10.84
C LEU A 62 13.73 15.58 10.24
N GLU A 63 14.35 16.45 11.05
CA GLU A 63 15.07 17.65 10.60
C GLU A 63 16.33 17.32 9.80
N ILE A 64 17.15 16.38 10.29
CA ILE A 64 18.35 15.92 9.59
C ILE A 64 17.98 15.34 8.22
N ALA A 65 16.96 14.48 8.17
CA ALA A 65 16.49 13.88 6.93
C ALA A 65 15.99 14.94 5.94
N GLN A 66 15.19 15.91 6.40
CA GLN A 66 14.71 17.00 5.55
C GLN A 66 15.88 17.78 4.94
N LYS A 67 16.86 18.20 5.75
CA LYS A 67 18.02 18.96 5.27
C LYS A 67 18.84 18.17 4.26
N ASN A 68 19.06 16.88 4.51
CA ASN A 68 19.80 16.01 3.61
C ASN A 68 19.07 15.84 2.27
N ILE A 69 17.75 15.63 2.28
CA ILE A 69 16.94 15.52 1.05
C ILE A 69 16.95 16.83 0.26
N GLU A 70 16.79 17.99 0.92
CA GLU A 70 16.84 19.30 0.25
C GLU A 70 18.20 19.56 -0.40
N ASN A 71 19.30 19.10 0.22
CA ASN A 71 20.63 19.18 -0.36
C ASN A 71 20.77 18.28 -1.59
N THR A 72 20.27 17.04 -1.54
CA THR A 72 20.23 16.14 -2.69
C THR A 72 19.42 16.74 -3.84
N GLU A 73 18.28 17.38 -3.54
CA GLU A 73 17.46 18.05 -4.53
C GLU A 73 18.22 19.19 -5.23
N LYS A 74 18.97 20.00 -4.48
CA LYS A 74 19.82 21.07 -5.03
C LYS A 74 20.91 20.51 -5.95
N LEU A 75 21.60 19.45 -5.55
CA LEU A 75 22.64 18.81 -6.37
C LEU A 75 22.09 18.30 -7.72
N CYS A 76 20.90 17.72 -7.71
CA CYS A 76 20.25 17.26 -8.93
C CYS A 76 19.75 18.42 -9.82
N SER A 77 19.25 19.51 -9.23
CA SER A 77 18.74 20.67 -9.99
C SER A 77 19.83 21.60 -10.54
N GLU A 78 20.91 21.85 -9.80
CA GLU A 78 22.03 22.70 -10.25
C GLU A 78 22.82 22.05 -11.39
N SER A 79 23.03 20.74 -11.32
CA SER A 79 23.69 20.01 -12.40
C SER A 79 22.86 19.96 -13.68
N THR A 80 21.53 20.03 -13.58
CA THR A 80 20.63 20.12 -14.75
C THR A 80 20.83 21.43 -15.53
N LYS A 81 21.02 22.57 -14.85
CA LYS A 81 21.35 23.86 -15.47
C LYS A 81 22.71 23.88 -16.17
N MET A 82 23.66 23.07 -15.73
CA MET A 82 24.97 22.92 -16.38
C MET A 82 24.85 22.22 -17.75
N PHE A 83 23.90 21.29 -17.89
CA PHE A 83 23.66 20.57 -19.15
C PHE A 83 23.01 21.43 -20.25
N SER A 84 22.19 22.43 -19.91
CA SER A 84 21.62 23.36 -20.90
C SER A 84 22.70 24.26 -21.55
N SER A 85 23.77 24.55 -20.80
CA SER A 85 24.97 25.24 -21.31
C SER A 85 25.80 24.33 -22.22
N LEU A 86 25.91 23.04 -21.90
CA LEU A 86 26.59 22.03 -22.73
C LEU A 86 25.81 21.68 -24.00
N LYS A 87 24.46 21.67 -24.00
CA LYS A 87 23.63 21.44 -25.19
C LYS A 87 23.79 22.56 -26.24
N LYS A 88 24.02 23.80 -25.78
CA LYS A 88 24.40 24.94 -26.65
C LYS A 88 25.80 24.76 -27.25
N ALA A 89 26.77 24.25 -26.47
CA ALA A 89 28.12 23.98 -26.94
C ALA A 89 28.18 22.80 -27.94
N PHE A 90 27.41 21.73 -27.69
CA PHE A 90 27.35 20.55 -28.56
C PHE A 90 26.65 20.83 -29.90
N LYS A 91 25.58 21.65 -29.92
CA LYS A 91 24.96 22.10 -31.18
C LYS A 91 25.90 22.94 -32.05
N PHE A 92 26.89 23.61 -31.45
CA PHE A 92 27.88 24.40 -32.18
C PHE A 92 29.03 23.54 -32.75
N SER A 93 29.37 22.44 -32.06
CA SER A 93 30.45 21.53 -32.46
C SER A 93 30.09 20.54 -33.58
N SER A 94 28.80 20.40 -33.95
CA SER A 94 28.37 19.53 -35.06
C SER A 94 28.71 20.06 -36.46
N SER A 95 29.51 21.12 -36.57
CA SER A 95 29.85 21.80 -37.84
C SER A 95 31.27 21.58 -38.35
N SER A 96 32.09 20.72 -37.73
CA SER A 96 33.41 20.35 -38.26
C SER A 96 33.52 18.84 -38.47
N SER A 97 33.39 18.45 -39.73
CA SER A 97 33.72 17.12 -40.23
C SER A 97 35.24 16.90 -40.16
N LEU A 98 35.66 15.76 -39.57
CA LEU A 98 36.84 14.92 -39.92
C LEU A 98 37.42 14.23 -38.66
N ASN A 99 36.93 13.02 -38.35
CA ASN A 99 37.70 11.84 -37.88
C ASN A 99 36.74 10.80 -37.26
N LYS A 100 36.36 9.79 -38.04
CA LYS A 100 35.12 9.02 -37.80
C LYS A 100 35.27 7.53 -37.48
N LYS A 101 36.40 7.02 -36.97
CA LYS A 101 36.52 5.57 -36.70
C LYS A 101 37.25 5.11 -35.42
N ALA A 102 37.94 5.99 -34.70
CA ALA A 102 38.53 5.67 -33.38
C ALA A 102 37.83 6.39 -32.21
N GLN A 103 36.95 7.36 -32.51
CA GLN A 103 36.30 8.23 -31.54
C GLN A 103 34.87 7.77 -31.19
N GLU A 104 34.25 6.93 -32.03
CA GLU A 104 32.85 6.48 -31.86
C GLU A 104 32.62 5.65 -30.59
N LYS A 105 33.55 4.74 -30.21
CA LYS A 105 33.41 3.95 -28.96
C LYS A 105 33.60 4.76 -27.67
N GLY A 106 34.42 5.81 -27.69
CA GLY A 106 34.63 6.71 -26.55
C GLY A 106 33.50 7.74 -26.40
N ASP A 107 32.94 8.19 -27.52
CA ASP A 107 31.79 9.08 -27.58
C ASP A 107 30.48 8.35 -27.22
N GLU A 108 30.32 7.07 -27.56
CA GLU A 108 29.14 6.27 -27.15
C GLU A 108 29.12 6.01 -25.63
N LEU A 109 30.24 5.61 -25.03
CA LEU A 109 30.33 5.36 -23.59
C LEU A 109 30.17 6.64 -22.75
N SER A 110 30.56 7.80 -23.30
CA SER A 110 30.30 9.09 -22.65
C SER A 110 28.85 9.55 -22.82
N LYS A 111 28.20 9.28 -23.96
CA LYS A 111 26.76 9.52 -24.16
C LYS A 111 25.88 8.66 -23.26
N GLU A 112 26.19 7.38 -23.12
CA GLU A 112 25.47 6.46 -22.21
C GLU A 112 25.48 7.01 -20.78
N LYS A 113 26.67 7.35 -20.26
CA LYS A 113 26.82 7.92 -18.92
C LYS A 113 26.07 9.23 -18.73
N ILE A 114 26.02 10.09 -19.76
CA ILE A 114 25.26 11.36 -19.69
C ILE A 114 23.75 11.08 -19.64
N LEU A 115 23.24 10.14 -20.44
CA LEU A 115 21.82 9.77 -20.43
C LEU A 115 21.42 9.07 -19.14
N GLU A 116 22.27 8.15 -18.66
CA GLU A 116 22.13 7.48 -17.37
C GLU A 116 22.05 8.49 -16.23
N ASP A 117 23.02 9.42 -16.15
CA ASP A 117 23.07 10.47 -15.13
C ASP A 117 21.82 11.37 -15.16
N LYS A 118 21.34 11.75 -16.36
CA LYS A 118 20.09 12.52 -16.51
C LYS A 118 18.88 11.80 -15.95
N PHE A 119 18.65 10.55 -16.37
CA PHE A 119 17.49 9.78 -15.89
C PHE A 119 17.62 9.46 -14.40
N SER A 120 18.81 9.10 -13.92
CA SER A 120 19.05 8.87 -12.48
C SER A 120 18.74 10.11 -11.65
N LYS A 121 19.19 11.29 -12.05
CA LYS A 121 18.88 12.56 -11.35
C LYS A 121 17.38 12.86 -11.36
N ALA A 122 16.71 12.60 -12.46
CA ALA A 122 15.26 12.79 -12.58
C ALA A 122 14.47 11.93 -11.59
N ILE A 123 14.87 10.65 -11.48
CA ILE A 123 14.27 9.69 -10.56
C ILE A 123 14.55 10.12 -9.11
N ILE A 124 15.79 10.50 -8.80
CA ILE A 124 16.19 11.01 -7.48
C ILE A 124 15.38 12.27 -7.11
N LEU A 125 15.16 13.20 -8.05
CA LEU A 125 14.30 14.36 -7.81
C LEU A 125 12.87 13.96 -7.50
N ALA A 126 12.31 12.98 -8.22
CA ALA A 126 10.97 12.46 -7.94
C ALA A 126 10.88 11.85 -6.53
N ASP A 127 11.89 11.07 -6.12
CA ASP A 127 12.00 10.49 -4.78
C ASP A 127 12.13 11.58 -3.70
N CYS A 128 12.96 12.61 -3.92
CA CYS A 128 13.13 13.72 -2.97
C CYS A 128 11.78 14.42 -2.70
N LYS A 129 11.00 14.67 -3.76
CA LYS A 129 9.67 15.26 -3.64
C LYS A 129 8.72 14.37 -2.84
N LEU A 130 8.75 13.06 -3.08
CA LEU A 130 7.96 12.09 -2.32
C LEU A 130 8.37 12.07 -0.85
N TYR A 131 9.67 12.02 -0.55
CA TYR A 131 10.18 11.93 0.82
C TYR A 131 9.89 13.19 1.62
N LEU A 132 10.04 14.38 1.02
CA LEU A 132 9.65 15.64 1.67
C LEU A 132 8.15 15.68 1.98
N ALA A 133 7.31 15.16 1.08
CA ALA A 133 5.88 15.03 1.34
C ALA A 133 5.62 14.08 2.52
N ILE A 134 6.26 12.91 2.55
CA ILE A 134 6.13 11.94 3.64
C ILE A 134 6.57 12.53 4.97
N LEU A 135 7.73 13.21 5.02
CA LEU A 135 8.21 13.89 6.23
C LEU A 135 7.21 14.95 6.71
N THR A 136 6.61 15.70 5.79
CA THR A 136 5.56 16.68 6.11
C THR A 136 4.35 16.01 6.78
N PHE A 137 3.90 14.86 6.26
CA PHE A 137 2.78 14.11 6.85
C PHE A 137 3.13 13.43 8.17
N VAL A 138 4.36 12.93 8.31
CA VAL A 138 4.85 12.29 9.55
C VAL A 138 4.95 13.31 10.69
N ARG A 139 5.37 14.55 10.40
CA ARG A 139 5.41 15.65 11.38
C ARG A 139 4.02 16.13 11.83
N GLN A 140 2.96 15.76 11.10
CA GLN A 140 1.56 16.02 11.49
C GLN A 140 1.26 17.51 11.79
N GLU A 141 2.01 18.43 11.17
CA GLU A 141 1.89 19.88 11.40
C GLU A 141 0.60 20.46 10.76
N VAL A 142 0.18 21.63 11.27
CA VAL A 142 -1.11 22.31 11.05
C VAL A 142 -1.47 22.46 9.56
N SER A 143 -2.78 22.62 9.28
CA SER A 143 -3.46 22.70 7.97
C SER A 143 -2.77 23.49 6.83
N GLY A 144 -1.85 24.42 7.13
CA GLY A 144 -1.06 25.13 6.12
C GLY A 144 0.03 24.29 5.45
N TYR A 145 0.54 23.24 6.09
CA TYR A 145 1.55 22.32 5.53
C TYR A 145 0.95 21.16 4.73
N PHE A 146 -0.33 20.87 4.94
CA PHE A 146 -1.04 19.82 4.22
C PHE A 146 -1.12 20.11 2.71
N THR A 147 -1.34 21.37 2.33
CA THR A 147 -1.34 21.81 0.92
C THR A 147 0.05 21.68 0.30
N ASN A 148 1.11 22.04 1.02
CA ASN A 148 2.49 21.86 0.59
C ASN A 148 2.80 20.37 0.38
N GLY A 149 2.44 19.50 1.31
CA GLY A 149 2.63 18.05 1.19
C GLY A 149 1.91 17.46 -0.03
N ILE A 150 0.65 17.84 -0.27
CA ILE A 150 -0.11 17.41 -1.45
C ILE A 150 0.53 17.91 -2.75
N LEU A 151 1.01 19.16 -2.77
CA LEU A 151 1.69 19.72 -3.92
C LEU A 151 2.96 18.93 -4.26
N GLN A 152 3.74 18.54 -3.25
CA GLN A 152 4.93 17.70 -3.44
C GLN A 152 4.58 16.30 -3.96
N ILE A 153 3.50 15.69 -3.46
CA ILE A 153 2.95 14.42 -4.00
C ILE A 153 2.64 14.56 -5.50
N ARG A 154 1.92 15.63 -5.90
CA ARG A 154 1.57 15.88 -7.31
C ARG A 154 2.81 16.06 -8.18
N LYS A 155 3.80 16.81 -7.70
CA LYS A 155 5.08 17.02 -8.41
C LYS A 155 5.83 15.71 -8.62
N SER A 156 5.93 14.90 -7.57
CA SER A 156 6.57 13.58 -7.60
C SER A 156 5.90 12.65 -8.61
N TRP A 157 4.56 12.55 -8.59
CA TRP A 157 3.81 11.73 -9.54
C TRP A 157 4.04 12.14 -11.01
N LYS A 158 3.99 13.45 -11.31
CA LYS A 158 4.24 13.96 -12.67
C LYS A 158 5.62 13.55 -13.19
N LEU A 159 6.64 13.64 -12.34
CA LEU A 159 7.99 13.21 -12.68
C LEU A 159 8.05 11.71 -12.93
N TYR A 160 7.57 10.87 -12.00
CA TYR A 160 7.57 9.41 -12.20
C TYR A 160 6.84 9.01 -13.47
N SER A 161 5.64 9.54 -13.72
CA SER A 161 4.84 9.21 -14.90
C SER A 161 5.56 9.57 -16.21
N LYS A 162 6.16 10.78 -16.30
CA LYS A 162 6.88 11.20 -17.51
C LYS A 162 8.14 10.37 -17.75
N ILE A 163 8.95 10.16 -16.71
CA ILE A 163 10.20 9.39 -16.79
C ILE A 163 9.88 7.93 -17.16
N HIS A 164 8.88 7.35 -16.51
CA HIS A 164 8.41 5.99 -16.77
C HIS A 164 7.99 5.81 -18.23
N LYS A 165 7.15 6.73 -18.77
CA LYS A 165 6.72 6.70 -20.18
C LYS A 165 7.91 6.73 -21.14
N GLN A 166 8.87 7.61 -20.90
CA GLN A 166 10.06 7.73 -21.75
C GLN A 166 10.93 6.48 -21.69
N LEU A 167 11.31 6.02 -20.51
CA LEU A 167 12.13 4.82 -20.34
C LEU A 167 11.44 3.56 -20.87
N TYR A 168 10.12 3.45 -20.72
CA TYR A 168 9.34 2.35 -21.26
C TYR A 168 9.31 2.35 -22.80
N SER A 169 9.15 3.52 -23.43
CA SER A 169 9.25 3.66 -24.89
C SER A 169 10.61 3.25 -25.42
N ILE A 170 11.69 3.65 -24.74
CA ILE A 170 13.07 3.27 -25.08
C ILE A 170 13.26 1.76 -24.90
N TYR A 171 12.80 1.21 -23.77
CA TYR A 171 12.88 -0.21 -23.48
C TYR A 171 12.16 -1.05 -24.55
N LYS A 172 10.97 -0.63 -24.99
CA LYS A 172 10.22 -1.31 -26.06
C LYS A 172 10.95 -1.32 -27.41
N LYS A 173 11.74 -0.30 -27.71
CA LYS A 173 12.56 -0.25 -28.94
C LYS A 173 13.78 -1.17 -28.85
N LEU A 174 14.35 -1.32 -27.66
CA LEU A 174 15.59 -2.05 -27.41
C LEU A 174 15.38 -3.54 -27.10
N GLU A 175 14.26 -3.90 -26.48
CA GLU A 175 13.92 -5.25 -26.05
C GLU A 175 12.69 -5.77 -26.82
N PRO A 176 12.85 -6.73 -27.77
CA PRO A 176 11.74 -7.25 -28.57
C PRO A 176 10.62 -7.88 -27.74
N ASN A 177 10.94 -8.42 -26.56
CA ASN A 177 9.98 -9.03 -25.64
C ASN A 177 9.51 -8.08 -24.53
N ALA A 178 9.74 -6.77 -24.65
CA ALA A 178 9.45 -5.79 -23.60
C ALA A 178 8.01 -5.87 -23.07
N GLU A 179 7.02 -6.03 -23.95
CA GLU A 179 5.61 -6.11 -23.57
C GLU A 179 5.24 -7.40 -22.84
N GLN A 180 5.98 -8.49 -23.08
CA GLN A 180 5.81 -9.74 -22.34
C GLN A 180 6.44 -9.65 -20.95
N ILE A 181 7.58 -8.97 -20.84
CA ILE A 181 8.36 -8.86 -19.60
C ILE A 181 7.76 -7.80 -18.66
N TYR A 182 7.36 -6.65 -19.19
CA TYR A 182 6.83 -5.52 -18.41
C TYR A 182 5.29 -5.47 -18.40
N GLY A 183 4.64 -6.03 -19.44
CA GLY A 183 3.21 -5.87 -19.73
C GLY A 183 2.93 -4.80 -20.80
N SER A 184 1.69 -4.70 -21.27
CA SER A 184 1.22 -3.63 -22.19
C SER A 184 1.46 -2.23 -21.60
N ASP A 185 1.63 -1.21 -22.46
CA ASP A 185 1.86 0.18 -22.01
C ASP A 185 0.80 0.61 -20.98
N PRO A 186 1.18 0.85 -19.72
CA PRO A 186 0.24 1.26 -18.67
C PRO A 186 -0.36 2.65 -18.94
N ASN A 187 0.20 3.42 -19.88
CA ASN A 187 -0.29 4.74 -20.26
C ASN A 187 -1.32 4.73 -21.42
N ALA A 188 -1.66 3.56 -21.98
CA ALA A 188 -2.58 3.47 -23.12
C ALA A 188 -4.01 3.99 -22.81
N SER A 189 -4.43 3.97 -21.54
CA SER A 189 -5.76 4.44 -21.10
C SER A 189 -5.73 5.67 -20.18
N VAL A 190 -4.59 5.98 -19.55
CA VAL A 190 -4.50 7.03 -18.50
C VAL A 190 -4.22 8.43 -19.08
N ILE A 191 -3.71 8.52 -20.31
CA ILE A 191 -3.26 9.79 -20.91
C ILE A 191 -4.31 10.45 -21.81
N GLN A 192 -5.34 9.72 -22.25
CA GLN A 192 -6.31 10.27 -23.21
C GLN A 192 -7.09 11.47 -22.63
N LEU A 193 -7.15 11.63 -21.31
CA LEU A 193 -7.73 12.80 -20.64
C LEU A 193 -6.80 14.03 -20.53
N TRP A 194 -5.49 13.88 -20.74
CA TRP A 194 -4.51 14.95 -20.45
C TRP A 194 -3.88 15.59 -21.68
N ILE A 195 -3.95 14.93 -22.84
CA ILE A 195 -3.56 15.57 -24.11
C ILE A 195 -4.67 16.52 -24.57
N GLU A 196 -5.94 16.17 -24.34
CA GLU A 196 -7.08 17.01 -24.77
C GLU A 196 -7.25 18.28 -23.92
N GLU A 197 -6.96 18.27 -22.60
CA GLU A 197 -7.12 19.48 -21.75
C GLU A 197 -5.99 20.53 -21.91
N ASN A 198 -4.81 20.16 -22.44
CA ASN A 198 -3.73 21.12 -22.68
C ASN A 198 -3.79 21.78 -24.07
N ASP A 199 -4.59 21.25 -25.01
CA ASP A 199 -4.80 21.86 -26.32
C ASP A 199 -6.04 22.78 -26.37
N GLU A 200 -7.01 22.64 -25.45
CA GLU A 200 -8.22 23.50 -25.44
C GLU A 200 -8.23 24.64 -24.41
N SER A 201 -7.25 24.73 -23.51
CA SER A 201 -7.21 25.77 -22.46
C SER A 201 -6.33 26.99 -22.79
N SER A 202 -5.97 27.21 -24.06
CA SER A 202 -5.29 28.45 -24.51
C SER A 202 -6.24 29.65 -24.71
N SER A 203 -7.42 29.67 -24.09
CA SER A 203 -8.28 30.86 -24.07
C SER A 203 -9.17 30.92 -22.83
N SER A 204 -8.63 31.44 -21.73
CA SER A 204 -9.36 32.43 -20.90
C SER A 204 -8.47 32.99 -19.79
N ASP A 205 -8.45 34.31 -19.74
CA ASP A 205 -7.73 35.13 -18.77
C ASP A 205 -8.12 34.81 -17.32
N SER A 206 -7.15 34.30 -16.55
CA SER A 206 -7.11 34.56 -15.10
C SER A 206 -5.65 34.59 -14.62
N LYS A 207 -5.10 35.80 -14.59
CA LYS A 207 -3.85 36.11 -13.87
C LYS A 207 -4.10 35.92 -12.38
N ASN A 208 -3.63 34.81 -11.81
CA ASN A 208 -3.32 34.69 -10.39
C ASN A 208 -2.12 33.76 -10.21
N GLN A 209 -0.98 34.36 -9.84
CA GLN A 209 0.26 33.74 -9.34
C GLN A 209 0.43 32.24 -9.63
N THR A 210 0.84 31.91 -10.85
CA THR A 210 1.59 30.67 -11.10
C THR A 210 2.90 30.77 -10.31
N ASP A 211 3.05 29.85 -9.37
CA ASP A 211 4.16 29.76 -8.44
C ASP A 211 5.48 29.63 -9.23
N LYS A 212 6.49 30.49 -8.99
CA LYS A 212 7.81 30.43 -9.69
C LYS A 212 8.44 29.03 -9.65
N THR A 213 8.05 28.24 -8.65
CA THR A 213 8.43 26.85 -8.42
C THR A 213 7.84 25.88 -9.45
N GLU A 214 6.63 26.13 -9.98
CA GLU A 214 5.96 25.27 -10.97
C GLU A 214 6.52 25.51 -12.39
N GLU A 215 6.89 26.75 -12.72
CA GLU A 215 7.66 27.06 -13.95
C GLU A 215 9.03 26.38 -13.95
N GLN A 216 9.79 26.46 -12.84
CA GLN A 216 11.10 25.80 -12.72
C GLN A 216 11.02 24.28 -12.83
N ILE A 217 9.93 23.68 -12.33
CA ILE A 217 9.69 22.24 -12.42
C ILE A 217 9.26 21.86 -13.83
N ASN A 218 8.38 22.63 -14.47
CA ASN A 218 8.01 22.39 -15.87
C ASN A 218 9.22 22.58 -16.80
N GLU A 219 10.11 23.53 -16.50
CA GLU A 219 11.38 23.73 -17.20
C GLU A 219 12.33 22.55 -16.98
N ALA A 220 12.53 22.09 -15.74
CA ALA A 220 13.31 20.88 -15.44
C ALA A 220 12.70 19.62 -16.10
N ILE A 221 11.38 19.48 -16.06
CA ILE A 221 10.62 18.42 -16.72
C ILE A 221 10.81 18.49 -18.24
N ASN A 222 10.83 19.68 -18.84
CA ASN A 222 11.03 19.87 -20.28
C ASN A 222 12.50 19.66 -20.68
N GLU A 223 13.46 20.00 -19.82
CA GLU A 223 14.88 19.71 -20.00
C GLU A 223 15.20 18.21 -19.90
N LEU A 224 14.38 17.43 -19.17
CA LEU A 224 14.42 15.98 -19.12
C LEU A 224 13.88 15.28 -20.38
N THR A 225 13.33 16.03 -21.33
CA THR A 225 12.78 15.46 -22.57
C THR A 225 13.93 15.05 -23.50
N VAL A 226 14.32 13.77 -23.44
CA VAL A 226 15.21 13.13 -24.41
C VAL A 226 14.46 13.01 -25.74
N THR A 227 15.04 13.50 -26.84
CA THR A 227 14.42 13.34 -28.16
C THR A 227 14.50 11.88 -28.61
N ASP A 228 13.58 11.45 -29.48
CA ASP A 228 13.55 10.08 -30.01
C ASP A 228 14.88 9.65 -30.69
N GLU A 229 15.64 10.61 -31.21
CA GLU A 229 16.97 10.42 -31.82
C GLU A 229 18.09 10.25 -30.77
N GLU A 230 18.02 10.98 -29.65
CA GLU A 230 18.99 10.89 -28.54
C GLU A 230 18.86 9.54 -27.80
N ALA A 231 17.66 8.95 -27.79
CA ALA A 231 17.37 7.71 -27.07
C ALA A 231 17.65 6.42 -27.86
N SER A 232 17.68 6.48 -29.18
CA SER A 232 17.81 5.32 -30.07
C SER A 232 19.26 4.91 -30.37
N THR A 233 20.26 5.69 -29.95
CA THR A 233 21.66 5.52 -30.42
C THR A 233 22.73 5.48 -29.32
N GLY A 234 22.40 5.49 -28.02
CA GLY A 234 23.43 5.72 -26.99
C GLY A 234 23.24 5.19 -25.58
N ILE A 235 22.28 4.31 -25.26
CA ILE A 235 22.13 3.72 -23.92
C ILE A 235 21.91 2.20 -24.02
N SER A 236 22.58 1.41 -23.17
CA SER A 236 22.42 -0.05 -23.18
C SER A 236 21.06 -0.50 -22.64
N VAL A 237 20.62 -1.68 -23.08
CA VAL A 237 19.35 -2.29 -22.62
C VAL A 237 19.40 -2.55 -21.11
N GLU A 238 20.56 -2.95 -20.59
CA GLU A 238 20.78 -3.17 -19.16
C GLU A 238 20.60 -1.90 -18.34
N THR A 239 21.20 -0.78 -18.78
CA THR A 239 21.06 0.52 -18.11
C THR A 239 19.61 0.99 -18.15
N VAL A 240 18.94 0.89 -19.30
CA VAL A 240 17.50 1.23 -19.42
C VAL A 240 16.65 0.34 -18.53
N ARG A 241 16.89 -0.97 -18.49
CA ARG A 241 16.14 -1.91 -17.64
C ARG A 241 16.29 -1.57 -16.17
N ARG A 242 17.49 -1.20 -15.72
CA ARG A 242 17.74 -0.77 -14.32
C ARG A 242 17.05 0.55 -13.99
N LEU A 243 17.18 1.56 -14.85
CA LEU A 243 16.53 2.87 -14.65
C LEU A 243 15.00 2.76 -14.69
N LEU A 244 14.48 1.93 -15.60
CA LEU A 244 13.05 1.61 -15.67
C LEU A 244 12.61 0.91 -14.37
N GLY A 245 13.39 -0.04 -13.85
CA GLY A 245 13.17 -0.63 -12.52
C GLY A 245 13.08 0.42 -11.42
N ALA A 246 14.04 1.36 -11.36
CA ALA A 246 14.07 2.40 -10.35
C ALA A 246 12.83 3.31 -10.39
N VAL A 247 12.42 3.80 -11.58
CA VAL A 247 11.24 4.66 -11.71
C VAL A 247 9.93 3.89 -11.50
N SER A 248 9.88 2.61 -11.90
CA SER A 248 8.71 1.74 -11.75
C SER A 248 8.34 1.51 -10.29
N PHE A 249 9.29 1.57 -9.36
CA PHE A 249 9.01 1.49 -7.94
C PHE A 249 8.10 2.62 -7.47
N GLY A 250 8.50 3.87 -7.70
CA GLY A 250 7.73 5.05 -7.33
C GLY A 250 6.41 5.10 -8.08
N TYR A 251 6.43 4.89 -9.39
CA TYR A 251 5.22 4.83 -10.23
C TYR A 251 4.21 3.80 -9.71
N GLY A 252 4.66 2.57 -9.40
CA GLY A 252 3.83 1.51 -8.86
C GLY A 252 3.30 1.81 -7.46
N LEU A 253 4.10 2.42 -6.57
CA LEU A 253 3.67 2.85 -5.24
C LEU A 253 2.56 3.90 -5.28
N PHE A 254 2.59 4.82 -6.23
CA PHE A 254 1.48 5.77 -6.42
C PHE A 254 0.21 5.05 -6.87
N GLN A 255 0.33 4.18 -7.88
CA GLN A 255 -0.80 3.42 -8.42
C GLN A 255 -1.47 2.56 -7.34
N ILE A 256 -0.68 1.86 -6.51
CA ILE A 256 -1.20 1.03 -5.42
C ILE A 256 -1.89 1.87 -4.34
N CYS A 257 -1.27 2.97 -3.90
CA CYS A 257 -1.84 3.86 -2.89
C CYS A 257 -3.17 4.46 -3.35
N LEU A 258 -3.21 4.98 -4.58
CA LEU A 258 -4.42 5.55 -5.18
C LEU A 258 -5.54 4.51 -5.30
N SER A 259 -5.20 3.25 -5.58
CA SER A 259 -6.18 2.16 -5.69
C SER A 259 -6.88 1.80 -4.38
N PHE A 260 -6.31 2.22 -3.23
CA PHE A 260 -6.85 2.00 -1.89
C PHE A 260 -7.59 3.22 -1.33
N MET A 261 -7.59 4.36 -2.03
CA MET A 261 -8.24 5.56 -1.51
C MET A 261 -9.77 5.47 -1.57
N SER A 262 -10.40 5.97 -0.50
CA SER A 262 -11.86 6.05 -0.41
C SER A 262 -12.42 6.97 -1.51
N PRO A 263 -13.69 6.80 -1.94
CA PRO A 263 -14.28 7.64 -2.99
C PRO A 263 -14.27 9.14 -2.63
N ASN A 264 -14.34 9.46 -1.34
CA ASN A 264 -14.34 10.84 -0.86
C ASN A 264 -12.96 11.49 -1.11
N VAL A 265 -11.89 10.76 -0.82
CA VAL A 265 -10.52 11.20 -1.12
C VAL A 265 -10.28 11.24 -2.64
N LEU A 266 -10.74 10.24 -3.38
CA LEU A 266 -10.63 10.24 -4.84
C LEU A 266 -11.37 11.41 -5.49
N LYS A 267 -12.51 11.89 -4.96
CA LYS A 267 -13.17 13.10 -5.51
C LYS A 267 -12.30 14.34 -5.38
N LEU A 268 -11.58 14.49 -4.27
CA LEU A 268 -10.63 15.58 -4.06
C LEU A 268 -9.41 15.44 -4.98
N ILE A 269 -8.98 14.20 -5.24
CA ILE A 269 -7.81 13.91 -6.06
C ILE A 269 -8.12 13.88 -7.57
N LYS A 270 -9.36 13.61 -7.97
CA LYS A 270 -9.83 13.64 -9.36
C LYS A 270 -9.71 15.03 -9.97
N VAL A 271 -9.81 16.09 -9.16
CA VAL A 271 -9.48 17.47 -9.58
C VAL A 271 -8.02 17.59 -10.03
N PHE A 272 -7.13 16.72 -9.55
CA PHE A 272 -5.76 16.61 -9.99
C PHE A 272 -5.53 15.53 -11.06
N GLY A 273 -6.57 14.86 -11.54
CA GLY A 273 -6.59 13.93 -12.69
C GLY A 273 -5.87 12.59 -12.50
N PHE A 274 -5.92 11.99 -11.31
CA PHE A 274 -5.28 10.70 -11.00
C PHE A 274 -6.30 9.58 -10.72
N GLU A 275 -6.09 8.40 -11.32
CA GLU A 275 -6.77 7.16 -10.94
C GLU A 275 -5.74 6.03 -10.80
N GLY A 276 -5.88 5.23 -9.74
CA GLY A 276 -4.95 4.15 -9.40
C GLY A 276 -5.38 2.80 -9.98
N ASP A 277 -4.50 2.13 -10.72
CA ASP A 277 -4.70 0.78 -11.26
C ASP A 277 -3.80 -0.24 -10.54
N ARG A 278 -4.43 -1.24 -9.89
CA ARG A 278 -3.74 -2.30 -9.14
C ARG A 278 -2.90 -3.19 -10.05
N SER A 279 -3.38 -3.51 -11.25
CA SER A 279 -2.68 -4.40 -12.19
C SER A 279 -1.41 -3.75 -12.69
N VAL A 280 -1.51 -2.47 -13.06
CA VAL A 280 -0.37 -1.64 -13.42
C VAL A 280 0.62 -1.53 -12.26
N ALA A 281 0.12 -1.30 -11.04
CA ALA A 281 0.97 -1.20 -9.85
C ALA A 281 1.79 -2.47 -9.60
N ILE A 282 1.14 -3.63 -9.56
CA ILE A 282 1.81 -4.90 -9.27
C ILE A 282 2.82 -5.26 -10.36
N LYS A 283 2.52 -5.02 -11.64
CA LYS A 283 3.48 -5.22 -12.73
C LYS A 283 4.72 -4.33 -12.59
N ALA A 284 4.52 -3.04 -12.31
CA ALA A 284 5.62 -2.09 -12.16
C ALA A 284 6.52 -2.43 -10.94
N ILE A 285 5.91 -2.80 -9.82
CA ILE A 285 6.65 -3.19 -8.60
C ILE A 285 7.35 -4.54 -8.83
N ASN A 286 6.72 -5.51 -9.49
CA ASN A 286 7.34 -6.79 -9.84
C ASN A 286 8.50 -6.62 -10.84
N PHE A 287 8.41 -5.67 -11.76
CA PHE A 287 9.55 -5.34 -12.62
C PHE A 287 10.72 -4.76 -11.81
N THR A 288 10.43 -3.93 -10.81
CA THR A 288 11.43 -3.38 -9.89
C THR A 288 12.12 -4.49 -9.08
N SER A 289 11.37 -5.44 -8.53
CA SER A 289 11.94 -6.52 -7.69
C SER A 289 12.90 -7.45 -8.43
N ASN A 290 12.77 -7.53 -9.75
CA ASN A 290 13.66 -8.29 -10.63
C ASN A 290 14.80 -7.44 -11.24
N SER A 291 14.86 -6.15 -10.90
CA SER A 291 15.90 -5.24 -11.40
C SER A 291 17.16 -5.26 -10.51
N LYS A 292 18.29 -4.80 -11.06
CA LYS A 292 19.55 -4.58 -10.31
C LYS A 292 19.61 -3.15 -9.75
N ASP A 293 18.57 -2.73 -9.05
CA ASP A 293 18.46 -1.42 -8.42
C ASP A 293 18.34 -1.54 -6.89
N MET A 294 18.79 -0.50 -6.17
CA MET A 294 18.71 -0.42 -4.72
C MET A 294 17.27 -0.52 -4.17
N ARG A 295 16.24 -0.26 -5.00
CA ARG A 295 14.82 -0.36 -4.64
C ARG A 295 14.26 -1.79 -4.70
N ALA A 296 14.97 -2.73 -5.33
CA ALA A 296 14.50 -4.10 -5.55
C ALA A 296 14.03 -4.84 -4.27
N PRO A 297 14.78 -4.85 -3.14
CA PRO A 297 14.30 -5.53 -1.93
C PRO A 297 13.07 -4.86 -1.32
N PHE A 298 12.94 -3.54 -1.45
CA PHE A 298 11.73 -2.83 -0.99
C PHE A 298 10.52 -3.14 -1.87
N ALA A 299 10.71 -3.34 -3.18
CA ALA A 299 9.66 -3.83 -4.06
C ALA A 299 9.16 -5.22 -3.65
N ASP A 300 10.07 -6.15 -3.34
CA ASP A 300 9.71 -7.46 -2.79
C ASP A 300 8.91 -7.31 -1.46
N MET A 301 9.35 -6.44 -0.57
CA MET A 301 8.61 -6.15 0.68
C MET A 301 7.20 -5.60 0.43
N VAL A 302 7.02 -4.73 -0.57
CA VAL A 302 5.71 -4.17 -0.93
C VAL A 302 4.79 -5.24 -1.53
N LEU A 303 5.30 -6.15 -2.37
CA LEU A 303 4.54 -7.27 -2.92
C LEU A 303 4.15 -8.29 -1.83
N LEU A 304 5.06 -8.58 -0.90
CA LEU A 304 4.77 -9.40 0.28
C LEU A 304 3.73 -8.74 1.20
N TRP A 305 3.84 -7.43 1.44
CA TRP A 305 2.83 -6.69 2.19
C TRP A 305 1.47 -6.69 1.48
N TYR A 306 1.47 -6.53 0.15
CA TYR A 306 0.25 -6.55 -0.64
C TYR A 306 -0.50 -7.88 -0.47
N SER A 307 0.18 -9.00 -0.68
CA SER A 307 -0.38 -10.35 -0.57
C SER A 307 -0.80 -10.72 0.86
N THR A 308 0.03 -10.41 1.87
CA THR A 308 -0.18 -10.88 3.25
C THR A 308 -1.02 -9.94 4.11
N THR A 309 -1.11 -8.66 3.76
CA THR A 309 -1.73 -7.62 4.59
C THR A 309 -2.78 -6.82 3.81
N ALA A 310 -2.44 -6.25 2.66
CA ALA A 310 -3.38 -5.38 1.93
C ALA A 310 -4.60 -6.15 1.41
N THR A 311 -4.38 -7.35 0.84
CA THR A 311 -5.44 -8.23 0.33
C THR A 311 -6.54 -8.51 1.37
N PRO A 312 -6.22 -9.09 2.54
CA PRO A 312 -7.25 -9.32 3.56
C PRO A 312 -7.82 -8.02 4.15
N LEU A 313 -6.99 -7.00 4.38
CA LEU A 313 -7.44 -5.76 5.04
C LEU A 313 -8.42 -4.93 4.21
N PHE A 314 -8.29 -4.96 2.88
CA PHE A 314 -9.14 -4.19 1.96
C PHE A 314 -10.15 -5.05 1.19
N GLY A 315 -10.29 -6.33 1.56
CA GLY A 315 -11.23 -7.27 0.93
C GLY A 315 -10.94 -7.51 -0.55
N ILE A 316 -9.67 -7.44 -0.96
CA ILE A 316 -9.24 -7.72 -2.34
C ILE A 316 -9.45 -9.22 -2.59
N GLY A 317 -10.03 -9.59 -3.73
CA GLY A 317 -10.20 -11.00 -4.08
C GLY A 317 -10.55 -11.17 -5.55
N GLU A 318 -11.40 -12.12 -5.89
CA GLU A 318 -11.68 -12.45 -7.29
C GLU A 318 -12.04 -11.22 -8.13
N GLY A 319 -11.48 -11.15 -9.34
CA GLY A 319 -11.60 -9.99 -10.23
C GLY A 319 -10.68 -8.82 -9.91
N ASP A 320 -9.90 -8.90 -8.82
CA ASP A 320 -8.74 -8.04 -8.57
C ASP A 320 -7.43 -8.79 -8.87
N VAL A 321 -6.30 -8.09 -8.72
CA VAL A 321 -4.95 -8.65 -8.88
C VAL A 321 -4.56 -9.34 -7.59
N ILE A 322 -4.29 -10.64 -7.63
CA ILE A 322 -3.88 -11.45 -6.48
C ILE A 322 -2.52 -12.06 -6.79
N ILE A 323 -1.59 -12.01 -5.83
CA ILE A 323 -0.33 -12.74 -5.89
C ILE A 323 -0.57 -14.12 -5.29
N SER A 324 -0.19 -15.17 -6.01
CA SER A 324 -0.44 -16.54 -5.57
C SER A 324 0.33 -16.87 -4.28
N ASN A 325 -0.14 -17.88 -3.54
CA ASN A 325 0.58 -18.39 -2.36
C ASN A 325 1.98 -18.88 -2.75
N GLU A 326 2.10 -19.58 -3.89
CA GLU A 326 3.37 -20.11 -4.38
C GLU A 326 4.37 -19.00 -4.70
N ASP A 327 3.95 -17.96 -5.43
CA ASP A 327 4.80 -16.80 -5.75
C ASP A 327 5.21 -16.05 -4.49
N THR A 328 4.28 -15.88 -3.53
CA THR A 328 4.55 -15.24 -2.24
C THR A 328 5.61 -16.02 -1.47
N LYS A 329 5.50 -17.35 -1.43
CA LYS A 329 6.47 -18.22 -0.77
C LYS A 329 7.84 -18.17 -1.45
N LEU A 330 7.89 -18.29 -2.77
CA LEU A 330 9.15 -18.24 -3.54
C LEU A 330 9.89 -16.91 -3.32
N MET A 331 9.15 -15.79 -3.35
CA MET A 331 9.70 -14.46 -3.08
C MET A 331 10.25 -14.35 -1.66
N LEU A 332 9.56 -14.91 -0.68
CA LEU A 332 9.99 -14.91 0.73
C LEU A 332 11.25 -15.77 0.93
N ASP A 333 11.27 -16.99 0.38
CA ASP A 333 12.40 -17.92 0.48
C ASP A 333 13.64 -17.34 -0.23
N LYS A 334 13.47 -16.75 -1.43
CA LYS A 334 14.53 -16.02 -2.14
C LYS A 334 15.16 -14.93 -1.26
N ASN A 335 14.32 -14.11 -0.62
CA ASN A 335 14.81 -12.98 0.17
C ASN A 335 15.39 -13.38 1.52
N LEU A 336 14.84 -14.39 2.20
CA LEU A 336 15.42 -14.89 3.45
C LEU A 336 16.74 -15.65 3.22
N ASN A 337 16.90 -16.31 2.06
CA ASN A 337 18.19 -16.89 1.67
C ASN A 337 19.24 -15.80 1.41
N LYS A 338 18.84 -14.66 0.82
CA LYS A 338 19.75 -13.52 0.58
C LYS A 338 20.02 -12.72 1.86
N TYR A 339 19.02 -12.54 2.72
CA TYR A 339 19.07 -11.69 3.92
C TYR A 339 18.65 -12.48 5.18
N PRO A 340 19.49 -13.42 5.65
CA PRO A 340 19.14 -14.33 6.74
C PRO A 340 18.96 -13.66 8.11
N LYS A 341 19.38 -12.41 8.27
CA LYS A 341 19.20 -11.63 9.53
C LYS A 341 18.22 -10.48 9.37
N SER A 342 17.44 -10.45 8.29
CA SER A 342 16.50 -9.35 8.04
C SER A 342 15.27 -9.41 8.95
N SER A 343 15.19 -8.53 9.94
CA SER A 343 13.98 -8.43 10.78
C SER A 343 12.72 -8.10 9.97
N LEU A 344 12.85 -7.33 8.88
CA LEU A 344 11.72 -6.97 8.02
C LEU A 344 11.17 -8.18 7.25
N PHE A 345 12.03 -9.03 6.68
CA PHE A 345 11.56 -10.25 6.01
C PHE A 345 11.05 -11.30 7.00
N TYR A 346 11.62 -11.40 8.21
CA TYR A 346 11.03 -12.23 9.27
C TYR A 346 9.67 -11.72 9.73
N TYR A 347 9.48 -10.41 9.85
CA TYR A 347 8.18 -9.81 10.12
C TYR A 347 7.15 -10.16 9.03
N LEU A 348 7.54 -10.04 7.75
CA LEU A 348 6.68 -10.40 6.62
C LEU A 348 6.41 -11.92 6.56
N LYS A 349 7.36 -12.76 6.96
CA LYS A 349 7.15 -14.20 7.15
C LYS A 349 6.12 -14.47 8.24
N GLY A 350 6.16 -13.75 9.35
CA GLY A 350 5.14 -13.80 10.39
C GLY A 350 3.74 -13.49 9.85
N LYS A 351 3.62 -12.47 8.99
CA LYS A 351 2.37 -12.12 8.28
C LYS A 351 1.92 -13.24 7.34
N TYR A 352 2.85 -13.82 6.57
CA TYR A 352 2.57 -14.95 5.69
C TYR A 352 2.04 -16.17 6.46
N CYS A 353 2.70 -16.57 7.55
CA CYS A 353 2.26 -17.67 8.42
C CYS A 353 0.84 -17.44 8.95
N ARG A 354 0.53 -16.23 9.43
CA ARG A 354 -0.79 -15.92 9.98
C ARG A 354 -1.88 -15.83 8.91
N SER A 355 -1.66 -15.01 7.89
CA SER A 355 -2.71 -14.62 6.95
C SER A 355 -2.96 -15.66 5.85
N ILE A 356 -1.93 -16.41 5.45
CA ILE A 356 -2.01 -17.36 4.33
C ILE A 356 -2.00 -18.80 4.85
N LEU A 357 -1.04 -19.16 5.71
CA LEU A 357 -0.95 -20.52 6.24
C LEU A 357 -1.90 -20.79 7.42
N LYS A 358 -2.46 -19.74 8.03
CA LYS A 358 -3.27 -19.82 9.26
C LYS A 358 -2.53 -20.49 10.44
N ASP A 359 -1.21 -20.38 10.46
CA ASP A 359 -0.34 -20.90 11.50
C ASP A 359 0.04 -19.78 12.48
N LEU A 360 -0.71 -19.70 13.59
CA LEU A 360 -0.48 -18.71 14.65
C LEU A 360 0.83 -18.95 15.41
N ASN A 361 1.23 -20.22 15.59
CA ASN A 361 2.45 -20.56 16.33
C ASN A 361 3.70 -20.26 15.51
N GLY A 362 3.72 -20.64 14.23
CA GLY A 362 4.79 -20.25 13.32
C GLY A 362 4.89 -18.74 13.15
N SER A 363 3.75 -18.03 13.14
CA SER A 363 3.71 -16.56 13.12
C SER A 363 4.36 -15.95 14.37
N LEU A 364 4.03 -16.48 15.55
CA LEU A 364 4.60 -16.03 16.83
C LEU A 364 6.13 -16.13 16.83
N LEU A 365 6.66 -17.30 16.47
CA LEU A 365 8.11 -17.55 16.40
C LEU A 365 8.81 -16.58 15.44
N CYS A 366 8.19 -16.29 14.29
CA CYS A 366 8.76 -15.36 13.32
C CYS A 366 8.82 -13.92 13.85
N TYR A 367 7.80 -13.47 14.60
CA TYR A 367 7.81 -12.13 15.19
C TYR A 367 8.78 -12.02 16.36
N GLU A 368 8.95 -13.08 17.17
CA GLU A 368 9.98 -13.13 18.20
C GLU A 368 11.38 -13.02 17.58
N GLN A 369 11.65 -13.77 16.51
CA GLN A 369 12.90 -13.66 15.75
C GLN A 369 13.09 -12.27 15.11
N ALA A 370 12.03 -11.68 14.55
CA ALA A 370 12.10 -10.32 14.00
C ALA A 370 12.44 -9.28 15.08
N ALA A 371 11.88 -9.43 16.29
CA ALA A 371 12.21 -8.58 17.44
C ALA A 371 13.66 -8.76 17.89
N GLU A 372 14.17 -9.99 17.93
CA GLU A 372 15.56 -10.30 18.29
C GLU A 372 16.56 -9.72 17.27
N TYR A 373 16.28 -9.81 15.97
CA TYR A 373 17.17 -9.24 14.96
C TYR A 373 17.12 -7.71 14.89
N SER A 374 16.13 -7.07 15.51
CA SER A 374 15.94 -5.61 15.48
C SER A 374 16.51 -4.87 16.70
N ASN A 375 17.53 -5.43 17.36
CA ASN A 375 18.17 -4.85 18.55
C ASN A 375 18.59 -3.37 18.43
N HIS A 376 18.83 -2.87 17.21
CA HIS A 376 19.23 -1.48 16.95
C HIS A 376 18.06 -0.58 16.51
N ILE A 377 16.86 -1.13 16.30
CA ILE A 377 15.68 -0.38 15.88
C ILE A 377 14.47 -0.72 16.74
N ARG A 378 14.24 0.14 17.73
CA ARG A 378 13.13 0.04 18.68
C ARG A 378 11.78 -0.14 17.99
N GLU A 379 11.54 0.52 16.87
CA GLU A 379 10.21 0.51 16.24
C GLU A 379 9.89 -0.79 15.51
N ILE A 380 10.89 -1.49 14.97
CA ILE A 380 10.69 -2.86 14.47
C ILE A 380 10.40 -3.83 15.64
N GLN A 381 11.06 -3.64 16.78
CA GLN A 381 10.74 -4.42 17.98
C GLN A 381 9.31 -4.17 18.44
N LEU A 382 8.89 -2.90 18.52
CA LEU A 382 7.55 -2.52 18.95
C LEU A 382 6.47 -3.03 17.98
N ILE A 383 6.65 -2.94 16.66
CA ILE A 383 5.67 -3.49 15.71
C ILE A 383 5.59 -5.02 15.80
N SER A 384 6.71 -5.70 16.10
CA SER A 384 6.71 -7.15 16.33
C SER A 384 5.97 -7.50 17.63
N VAL A 385 6.20 -6.76 18.72
CA VAL A 385 5.46 -6.88 19.99
C VAL A 385 3.96 -6.64 19.79
N TYR A 386 3.60 -5.67 18.95
CA TYR A 386 2.21 -5.42 18.57
C TYR A 386 1.57 -6.64 17.90
N GLU A 387 2.22 -7.23 16.91
CA GLU A 387 1.69 -8.43 16.25
C GLU A 387 1.61 -9.64 17.19
N ILE A 388 2.59 -9.83 18.08
CA ILE A 388 2.55 -10.86 19.14
C ILE A 388 1.33 -10.63 20.05
N GLY A 389 1.06 -9.38 20.43
CA GLY A 389 -0.14 -9.00 21.18
C GLY A 389 -1.43 -9.43 20.47
N TRP A 390 -1.53 -9.19 19.17
CA TRP A 390 -2.69 -9.64 18.37
C TRP A 390 -2.81 -11.16 18.30
N ILE A 391 -1.71 -11.90 18.19
CA ILE A 391 -1.76 -13.37 18.23
C ILE A 391 -2.35 -13.85 19.56
N HIS A 392 -1.90 -13.27 20.69
CA HIS A 392 -2.48 -13.59 21.99
C HIS A 392 -3.96 -13.21 22.10
N LEU A 393 -4.39 -12.08 21.53
CA LEU A 393 -5.81 -11.70 21.46
C LEU A 393 -6.63 -12.72 20.66
N THR A 394 -6.15 -13.14 19.48
CA THR A 394 -6.78 -14.16 18.65
C THR A 394 -6.92 -15.50 19.38
N ASN A 395 -5.93 -15.83 20.23
CA ASN A 395 -5.95 -17.02 21.08
C ASN A 395 -6.72 -16.85 22.40
N LEU A 396 -7.35 -15.69 22.65
CA LEU A 396 -8.04 -15.35 23.89
C LEU A 396 -7.14 -15.36 25.14
N ASN A 397 -5.82 -15.26 24.96
CA ASN A 397 -4.83 -15.21 26.04
C ASN A 397 -4.69 -13.77 26.58
N TYR A 398 -5.74 -13.25 27.24
CA TYR A 398 -5.82 -11.84 27.62
C TYR A 398 -4.69 -11.35 28.53
N ALA A 399 -4.19 -12.18 29.43
CA ALA A 399 -3.08 -11.82 30.32
C ALA A 399 -1.77 -11.59 29.53
N GLN A 400 -1.42 -12.52 28.65
CA GLN A 400 -0.23 -12.40 27.80
C GLN A 400 -0.37 -11.23 26.82
N ALA A 401 -1.56 -11.03 26.24
CA ALA A 401 -1.83 -9.87 25.40
C ALA A 401 -1.63 -8.55 26.18
N LEU A 402 -2.14 -8.47 27.41
CA LEU A 402 -2.02 -7.27 28.25
C LEU A 402 -0.55 -6.94 28.52
N GLU A 403 0.29 -7.91 28.82
CA GLU A 403 1.73 -7.70 28.99
C GLU A 403 2.37 -7.04 27.77
N LYS A 404 2.03 -7.49 26.55
CA LYS A 404 2.57 -6.91 25.31
C LYS A 404 2.03 -5.50 25.06
N PHE A 405 0.73 -5.26 25.26
CA PHE A 405 0.15 -3.93 25.09
C PHE A 405 0.58 -2.94 26.17
N LEU A 406 1.00 -3.39 27.36
CA LEU A 406 1.61 -2.53 28.37
C LEU A 406 2.99 -2.02 27.94
N ILE A 407 3.78 -2.83 27.23
CA ILE A 407 5.03 -2.37 26.61
C ILE A 407 4.70 -1.26 25.61
N LEU A 408 3.75 -1.48 24.70
CA LEU A 408 3.35 -0.46 23.72
C LEU A 408 2.79 0.81 24.37
N HIS A 409 1.97 0.68 25.41
CA HIS A 409 1.46 1.82 26.16
C HIS A 409 2.59 2.68 26.75
N LYS A 410 3.63 2.06 27.30
CA LYS A 410 4.78 2.77 27.87
C LYS A 410 5.67 3.36 26.78
N ASP A 411 6.03 2.53 25.81
CA ASP A 411 7.18 2.74 24.93
C ASP A 411 6.85 3.21 23.52
N SER A 412 5.60 3.08 23.07
CA SER A 412 5.21 3.48 21.72
C SER A 412 5.00 5.00 21.60
N LYS A 413 5.53 5.55 20.51
CA LYS A 413 5.22 6.91 20.04
C LYS A 413 3.98 6.94 19.14
N TRP A 414 3.57 5.81 18.57
CA TRP A 414 2.44 5.72 17.64
C TRP A 414 1.18 5.17 18.33
N SER A 415 0.06 5.88 18.15
CA SER A 415 -1.28 5.51 18.62
C SER A 415 -1.32 5.07 20.10
N LYS A 416 -0.61 5.80 20.98
CA LYS A 416 -0.52 5.50 22.42
C LYS A 416 -1.90 5.45 23.09
N SER A 417 -2.83 6.31 22.67
CA SER A 417 -4.23 6.29 23.12
C SER A 417 -4.94 4.98 22.78
N PHE A 418 -4.71 4.44 21.58
CA PHE A 418 -5.29 3.16 21.16
C PHE A 418 -4.70 1.98 21.94
N SER A 419 -3.38 1.93 22.15
CA SER A 419 -2.75 0.89 22.99
C SER A 419 -3.26 0.95 24.44
N THR A 420 -3.50 2.17 24.95
CA THR A 420 -4.08 2.38 26.29
C THR A 420 -5.53 1.89 26.36
N TYR A 421 -6.32 2.14 25.31
CA TYR A 421 -7.67 1.59 25.19
C TYR A 421 -7.67 0.05 25.18
N ILE A 422 -6.74 -0.58 24.45
CA ILE A 422 -6.59 -2.04 24.45
C ILE A 422 -6.24 -2.55 25.86
N CYS A 423 -5.33 -1.88 26.58
CA CYS A 423 -5.05 -2.24 27.97
C CYS A 423 -6.29 -2.16 28.87
N ALA A 424 -7.17 -1.19 28.63
CA ALA A 424 -8.41 -1.03 29.38
C ALA A 424 -9.38 -2.20 29.18
N ILE A 425 -9.66 -2.57 27.92
CA ILE A 425 -10.59 -3.67 27.62
C ILE A 425 -10.03 -5.02 28.07
N LEU A 426 -8.72 -5.25 27.95
CA LEU A 426 -8.07 -6.47 28.45
C LEU A 426 -8.11 -6.58 29.97
N SER A 427 -7.89 -5.46 30.67
CA SER A 427 -8.03 -5.40 32.13
C SER A 427 -9.47 -5.71 32.54
N ALA A 428 -10.47 -5.23 31.78
CA ALA A 428 -11.87 -5.54 32.03
C ALA A 428 -12.21 -7.02 31.79
N SER A 429 -11.70 -7.63 30.71
CA SER A 429 -11.86 -9.06 30.43
C SER A 429 -11.28 -9.93 31.55
N LEU A 430 -10.17 -9.51 32.17
CA LEU A 430 -9.60 -10.19 33.33
C LEU A 430 -10.37 -9.96 34.65
N GLY A 431 -11.34 -9.03 34.67
CA GLY A 431 -12.12 -8.65 35.86
C GLY A 431 -11.54 -7.49 36.67
N ASN A 432 -10.45 -6.87 36.22
CA ASN A 432 -9.79 -5.77 36.90
C ASN A 432 -10.42 -4.42 36.54
N PHE A 433 -11.70 -4.23 36.90
CA PHE A 433 -12.49 -3.06 36.48
C PHE A 433 -11.94 -1.71 36.97
N SER A 434 -11.34 -1.65 38.16
CA SER A 434 -10.71 -0.43 38.68
C SER A 434 -9.58 0.03 37.76
N GLN A 435 -8.68 -0.88 37.42
CA GLN A 435 -7.55 -0.63 36.51
C GLN A 435 -8.03 -0.31 35.09
N ALA A 436 -9.03 -1.04 34.60
CA ALA A 436 -9.66 -0.75 33.31
C ALA A 436 -10.16 0.70 33.23
N ASN A 437 -10.90 1.16 34.25
CA ASN A 437 -11.40 2.52 34.33
C ASN A 437 -10.29 3.58 34.44
N GLN A 438 -9.15 3.24 35.06
CA GLN A 438 -7.97 4.11 35.07
C GLN A 438 -7.41 4.26 33.65
N TYR A 439 -7.21 3.17 32.91
CA TYR A 439 -6.73 3.23 31.53
C TYR A 439 -7.70 3.99 30.61
N ILE A 440 -9.02 3.87 30.78
CA ILE A 440 -9.98 4.70 30.04
C ILE A 440 -9.75 6.19 30.31
N LYS A 441 -9.57 6.59 31.58
CA LYS A 441 -9.28 7.98 31.93
C LYS A 441 -7.97 8.46 31.30
N ASP A 442 -6.94 7.62 31.31
CA ASP A 442 -5.63 7.94 30.76
C ASP A 442 -5.68 8.05 29.23
N ALA A 443 -6.40 7.16 28.54
CA ALA A 443 -6.64 7.24 27.10
C ALA A 443 -7.35 8.55 26.71
N VAL A 444 -8.39 8.93 27.45
CA VAL A 444 -9.11 10.21 27.22
C VAL A 444 -8.19 11.41 27.43
N LYS A 445 -7.38 11.41 28.49
CA LYS A 445 -6.40 12.49 28.74
C LYS A 445 -5.37 12.59 27.62
N LEU A 446 -4.84 11.45 27.17
CA LEU A 446 -3.89 11.40 26.06
C LEU A 446 -4.50 11.99 24.80
N ILE A 447 -5.73 11.61 24.44
CA ILE A 447 -6.45 12.14 23.28
C ILE A 447 -6.69 13.64 23.42
N ALA A 448 -7.14 14.09 24.60
CA ALA A 448 -7.40 15.52 24.86
C ALA A 448 -6.13 16.38 24.83
N SER A 449 -4.96 15.80 25.13
CA SER A 449 -3.67 16.50 25.06
C SER A 449 -3.10 16.62 23.64
N GLN A 450 -3.68 15.93 22.65
CA GLN A 450 -3.22 16.01 21.27
C GLN A 450 -3.69 17.32 20.63
N THR A 451 -2.76 18.11 20.12
CA THR A 451 -3.03 19.36 19.38
C THR A 451 -3.29 19.15 17.90
N ARG A 452 -3.00 17.94 17.39
CA ARG A 452 -3.17 17.55 15.99
C ARG A 452 -4.54 16.91 15.73
N LYS A 453 -4.88 16.80 14.45
CA LYS A 453 -6.05 16.00 14.02
C LYS A 453 -5.82 14.53 14.39
N LEU A 454 -6.83 13.92 15.01
CA LEU A 454 -6.82 12.49 15.37
C LEU A 454 -6.85 11.64 14.10
N ASN A 455 -6.07 10.57 14.09
CA ASN A 455 -6.18 9.57 13.04
C ASN A 455 -7.47 8.71 13.24
N PRO A 456 -7.93 7.95 12.23
CA PRO A 456 -9.16 7.18 12.33
C PRO A 456 -9.20 6.16 13.48
N ILE A 457 -8.05 5.57 13.84
CA ILE A 457 -7.94 4.58 14.92
C ILE A 457 -8.04 5.28 16.29
N GLU A 458 -7.44 6.45 16.44
CA GLU A 458 -7.53 7.27 17.64
C GLU A 458 -8.95 7.82 17.84
N LEU A 459 -9.62 8.21 16.75
CA LEU A 459 -11.03 8.63 16.80
C LEU A 459 -11.95 7.48 17.21
N PHE A 460 -11.69 6.25 16.71
CA PHE A 460 -12.37 5.04 17.17
C PHE A 460 -12.15 4.84 18.69
N ALA A 461 -10.90 4.90 19.14
CA ALA A 461 -10.55 4.76 20.55
C ALA A 461 -11.21 5.83 21.43
N GLN A 462 -11.27 7.07 20.96
CA GLN A 462 -11.93 8.19 21.62
C GLN A 462 -13.42 7.88 21.86
N LYS A 463 -14.15 7.55 20.78
CA LYS A 463 -15.58 7.25 20.85
C LYS A 463 -15.86 6.09 21.82
N ARG A 464 -15.01 5.05 21.82
CA ARG A 464 -15.12 3.92 22.77
C ARG A 464 -14.84 4.33 24.20
N CYS A 465 -13.79 5.10 24.46
CA CYS A 465 -13.46 5.56 25.79
C CYS A 465 -14.53 6.51 26.36
N GLU A 466 -15.10 7.40 25.55
CA GLU A 466 -16.19 8.29 25.96
C GLU A 466 -17.47 7.50 26.29
N PHE A 467 -17.79 6.47 25.50
CA PHE A 467 -18.88 5.55 25.79
C PHE A 467 -18.67 4.82 27.13
N LEU A 468 -17.49 4.25 27.34
CA LEU A 468 -17.14 3.50 28.55
C LEU A 468 -17.06 4.40 29.78
N LYS A 469 -16.66 5.67 29.65
CA LYS A 469 -16.69 6.65 30.74
C LYS A 469 -18.11 6.90 31.26
N LYS A 470 -19.13 6.83 30.39
CA LYS A 470 -20.54 7.03 30.75
C LYS A 470 -21.21 5.75 31.27
N ASN A 471 -20.86 4.60 30.70
CA ASN A 471 -21.58 3.34 30.95
C ASN A 471 -20.84 2.37 31.89
N SER A 472 -19.52 2.57 32.09
CA SER A 472 -18.60 1.67 32.80
C SER A 472 -18.60 0.23 32.29
N PHE A 473 -17.59 -0.56 32.67
CA PHE A 473 -17.62 -2.01 32.46
C PHE A 473 -18.54 -2.65 33.50
N LYS A 474 -19.59 -3.35 33.05
CA LYS A 474 -20.55 -4.03 33.94
C LYS A 474 -20.16 -5.48 34.24
N THR A 475 -19.63 -6.17 33.24
CA THR A 475 -19.23 -7.58 33.32
C THR A 475 -17.89 -7.78 32.60
N LYS A 476 -17.27 -8.95 32.81
CA LYS A 476 -16.09 -9.38 32.04
C LYS A 476 -16.43 -9.53 30.55
N SER A 477 -17.60 -10.10 30.27
CA SER A 477 -18.10 -10.36 28.91
C SER A 477 -18.19 -9.07 28.08
N VAL A 478 -18.51 -7.92 28.69
CA VAL A 478 -18.46 -6.62 27.98
C VAL A 478 -17.03 -6.28 27.52
N GLY A 479 -16.02 -6.50 28.36
CA GLY A 479 -14.62 -6.31 27.98
C GLY A 479 -14.20 -7.27 26.85
N GLU A 480 -14.59 -8.54 26.97
CA GLU A 480 -14.32 -9.58 25.98
C GLU A 480 -15.01 -9.29 24.63
N LEU A 481 -16.27 -8.85 24.63
CA LEU A 481 -16.99 -8.43 23.42
C LEU A 481 -16.23 -7.32 22.69
N LEU A 482 -15.70 -6.32 23.42
CA LEU A 482 -14.92 -5.23 22.81
C LEU A 482 -13.56 -5.71 22.29
N VAL A 483 -12.98 -6.77 22.85
CA VAL A 483 -11.81 -7.44 22.27
C VAL A 483 -12.21 -8.14 20.97
N ILE A 484 -13.33 -8.87 20.95
CA ILE A 484 -13.83 -9.56 19.76
C ILE A 484 -14.21 -8.55 18.67
N GLU A 485 -14.75 -7.38 19.05
CA GLU A 485 -14.99 -6.26 18.14
C GLU A 485 -13.69 -5.85 17.42
N LEU A 486 -12.59 -5.72 18.16
CA LEU A 486 -11.29 -5.44 17.56
C LEU A 486 -10.81 -6.58 16.67
N LEU A 487 -11.03 -7.85 17.04
CA LEU A 487 -10.66 -8.98 16.20
C LEU A 487 -11.45 -9.00 14.88
N TYR A 488 -12.74 -8.66 14.90
CA TYR A 488 -13.53 -8.46 13.69
C TYR A 488 -12.97 -7.31 12.85
N LEU A 489 -12.79 -6.15 13.47
CA LEU A 489 -12.30 -4.95 12.79
C LEU A 489 -10.85 -5.08 12.32
N TRP A 490 -10.02 -5.98 12.84
CA TRP A 490 -8.67 -6.23 12.31
C TRP A 490 -8.60 -7.49 11.45
N VAL A 491 -9.76 -8.01 11.02
CA VAL A 491 -9.88 -9.18 10.12
C VAL A 491 -9.15 -10.40 10.69
N CYS A 492 -9.21 -10.60 12.01
CA CYS A 492 -8.52 -11.68 12.70
C CYS A 492 -9.38 -12.95 12.83
N LEU A 493 -10.71 -12.84 12.79
CA LEU A 493 -11.63 -13.98 12.98
C LEU A 493 -11.38 -15.17 12.01
N PRO A 494 -11.10 -14.96 10.70
CA PRO A 494 -10.86 -16.07 9.77
C PRO A 494 -9.60 -16.90 10.04
N PHE A 495 -8.74 -16.42 10.95
CA PHE A 495 -7.48 -17.04 11.36
C PHE A 495 -7.57 -17.67 12.76
N THR A 496 -8.71 -17.54 13.43
CA THR A 496 -8.94 -18.11 14.76
C THR A 496 -9.34 -19.58 14.67
N THR A 497 -8.91 -20.38 15.66
CA THR A 497 -9.34 -21.78 15.79
C THR A 497 -10.85 -21.88 16.04
N GLU A 498 -11.47 -22.96 15.57
CA GLU A 498 -12.90 -23.24 15.80
C GLU A 498 -13.28 -23.24 17.30
N GLU A 499 -12.42 -23.76 18.16
CA GLU A 499 -12.64 -23.77 19.62
C GLU A 499 -12.78 -22.34 20.19
N ASN A 500 -11.83 -21.46 19.85
CA ASN A 500 -11.88 -20.07 20.30
C ASN A 500 -13.05 -19.31 19.67
N LEU A 501 -13.43 -19.58 18.42
CA LEU A 501 -14.63 -19.00 17.80
C LEU A 501 -15.90 -19.39 18.58
N LYS A 502 -16.03 -20.65 19.02
CA LYS A 502 -17.15 -21.10 19.87
C LYS A 502 -17.15 -20.38 21.23
N LYS A 503 -15.99 -20.18 21.86
CA LYS A 503 -15.89 -19.39 23.11
C LYS A 503 -16.32 -17.93 22.90
N MET A 504 -15.95 -17.32 21.77
CA MET A 504 -16.39 -15.97 21.41
C MET A 504 -17.91 -15.91 21.23
N ALA A 505 -18.53 -16.92 20.60
CA ALA A 505 -19.99 -16.99 20.45
C ALA A 505 -20.70 -17.05 21.82
N LEU A 506 -20.21 -17.89 22.75
CA LEU A 506 -20.75 -17.95 24.12
C LEU A 506 -20.63 -16.60 24.84
N THR A 507 -19.52 -15.89 24.65
CA THR A 507 -19.33 -14.55 25.21
C THR A 507 -20.42 -13.58 24.72
N CYS A 508 -20.77 -13.64 23.44
CA CYS A 508 -21.83 -12.81 22.88
C CYS A 508 -23.19 -13.10 23.52
N GLU A 509 -23.53 -14.36 23.79
CA GLU A 509 -24.79 -14.76 24.43
C GLU A 509 -24.99 -14.10 25.81
N GLU A 510 -23.91 -13.89 26.57
CA GLU A 510 -23.95 -13.27 27.90
C GLU A 510 -24.24 -11.75 27.89
N ILE A 511 -24.13 -11.10 26.72
CA ILE A 511 -24.30 -9.64 26.57
C ILE A 511 -25.79 -9.28 26.57
N ASN A 512 -26.17 -8.43 27.52
CA ASN A 512 -27.54 -7.97 27.74
C ASN A 512 -27.70 -6.44 27.56
N GLU A 513 -26.60 -5.72 27.37
CA GLU A 513 -26.59 -4.27 27.21
C GLU A 513 -27.19 -3.84 25.87
N LYS A 514 -28.35 -3.17 25.90
CA LYS A 514 -29.03 -2.63 24.71
C LYS A 514 -28.08 -1.87 23.77
N ASN A 515 -27.21 -1.02 24.31
CA ASN A 515 -26.26 -0.21 23.54
C ASN A 515 -25.18 -1.01 22.78
N LEU A 516 -24.95 -2.27 23.14
CA LEU A 516 -23.96 -3.15 22.52
C LEU A 516 -24.59 -4.16 21.57
N THR A 517 -25.92 -4.25 21.54
CA THR A 517 -26.62 -5.33 20.83
C THR A 517 -26.37 -5.34 19.33
N VAL A 518 -26.32 -4.17 18.69
CA VAL A 518 -26.05 -4.09 17.24
C VAL A 518 -24.65 -4.62 16.91
N ILE A 519 -23.65 -4.28 17.74
CA ILE A 519 -22.28 -4.78 17.59
C ILE A 519 -22.22 -6.29 17.87
N LYS A 520 -22.90 -6.74 18.93
CA LYS A 520 -23.03 -8.16 19.27
C LYS A 520 -23.56 -8.96 18.08
N CYS A 521 -24.70 -8.57 17.50
CA CYS A 521 -25.32 -9.29 16.39
C CYS A 521 -24.41 -9.35 15.16
N LEU A 522 -23.68 -8.27 14.84
CA LEU A 522 -22.67 -8.29 13.77
C LEU A 522 -21.56 -9.32 14.06
N ILE A 523 -21.01 -9.28 15.27
CA ILE A 523 -19.91 -10.15 15.68
C ILE A 523 -20.36 -11.61 15.68
N GLU A 524 -21.54 -11.93 16.22
CA GLU A 524 -22.13 -13.27 16.16
C GLU A 524 -22.24 -13.73 14.72
N GLY A 525 -22.81 -12.91 13.83
CA GLY A 525 -22.89 -13.22 12.42
C GLY A 525 -21.54 -13.57 11.81
N ALA A 526 -20.51 -12.75 12.05
CA ALA A 526 -19.17 -12.97 11.54
C ALA A 526 -18.48 -14.22 12.13
N ILE A 527 -18.72 -14.53 13.40
CA ILE A 527 -18.23 -15.75 14.05
C ILE A 527 -18.87 -16.98 13.40
N TYR A 528 -20.19 -17.00 13.22
CA TYR A 528 -20.90 -18.14 12.64
C TYR A 528 -20.56 -18.33 11.15
N MET A 529 -20.33 -17.24 10.40
CA MET A 529 -19.76 -17.32 9.05
C MET A 529 -18.37 -17.99 9.06
N SER A 530 -17.52 -17.64 10.04
CA SER A 530 -16.19 -18.25 10.21
C SER A 530 -16.25 -19.72 10.65
N LEU A 531 -17.30 -20.11 11.38
CA LEU A 531 -17.63 -21.49 11.74
C LEU A 531 -18.33 -22.27 10.60
N ASN A 532 -18.50 -21.65 9.43
CA ASN A 532 -19.22 -22.21 8.28
C ASN A 532 -20.71 -22.53 8.54
N ASN A 533 -21.31 -21.94 9.58
CA ASN A 533 -22.76 -21.97 9.82
C ASN A 533 -23.42 -20.73 9.21
N LYS A 534 -23.55 -20.75 7.88
CA LYS A 534 -23.92 -19.57 7.10
C LYS A 534 -25.37 -19.11 7.35
N GLU A 535 -26.29 -20.04 7.54
CA GLU A 535 -27.70 -19.74 7.82
C GLU A 535 -27.86 -18.93 9.11
N PHE A 536 -27.21 -19.38 10.19
CA PHE A 536 -27.26 -18.66 11.46
C PHE A 536 -26.51 -17.32 11.36
N GLY A 537 -25.39 -17.30 10.64
CA GLY A 537 -24.65 -16.06 10.37
C GLY A 537 -25.52 -14.99 9.69
N GLU A 538 -26.26 -15.38 8.65
CA GLU A 538 -27.22 -14.53 7.96
C GLU A 538 -28.33 -14.01 8.89
N GLN A 539 -28.89 -14.87 9.74
CA GLN A 539 -29.91 -14.47 10.71
C GLN A 539 -29.40 -13.38 11.66
N CYS A 540 -28.20 -13.55 12.20
CA CYS A 540 -27.57 -12.54 13.07
C CYS A 540 -27.34 -11.20 12.35
N PHE A 541 -26.92 -11.21 11.08
CA PHE A 541 -26.76 -9.96 10.32
C PHE A 541 -28.10 -9.28 10.05
N ASN A 542 -29.14 -10.04 9.71
CA ASN A 542 -30.48 -9.48 9.53
C ASN A 542 -31.02 -8.90 10.85
N GLU A 543 -30.77 -9.56 11.99
CA GLU A 543 -31.11 -9.04 13.31
C GLU A 543 -30.34 -7.76 13.64
N CYS A 544 -29.05 -7.68 13.29
CA CYS A 544 -28.25 -6.46 13.41
C CYS A 544 -28.91 -5.28 12.67
N LEU A 545 -29.36 -5.51 11.44
CA LEU A 545 -30.04 -4.47 10.65
C LEU A 545 -31.40 -4.09 11.23
N ALA A 546 -32.22 -5.07 11.61
CA ALA A 546 -33.54 -4.83 12.19
C ALA A 546 -33.47 -4.03 13.51
N ARG A 547 -32.49 -4.32 14.36
CA ARG A 547 -32.25 -3.53 15.58
C ARG A 547 -31.74 -2.14 15.27
N GLY A 548 -30.87 -2.00 14.27
CA GLY A 548 -30.32 -0.71 13.84
C GLY A 548 -31.35 0.27 13.28
N GLU A 549 -32.40 -0.23 12.61
CA GLU A 549 -33.50 0.61 12.09
C GLU A 549 -34.45 1.09 13.19
N ASN A 550 -34.63 0.27 14.23
CA ASN A 550 -35.58 0.53 15.31
C ASN A 550 -34.98 1.32 16.49
N GLU A 551 -33.66 1.35 16.62
CA GLU A 551 -32.95 2.00 17.72
C GLU A 551 -32.17 3.24 17.26
N LYS A 552 -32.11 4.28 18.10
CA LYS A 552 -31.16 5.39 17.89
C LYS A 552 -29.74 4.88 18.19
N VAL A 553 -29.11 4.24 17.21
CA VAL A 553 -27.74 3.72 17.33
C VAL A 553 -26.76 4.88 17.53
N THR A 554 -26.33 5.05 18.77
CA THR A 554 -25.36 6.09 19.15
C THR A 554 -23.91 5.62 18.99
N MET A 555 -23.68 4.31 19.05
CA MET A 555 -22.37 3.67 19.02
C MET A 555 -22.42 2.43 18.13
N GLY A 556 -21.39 2.19 17.30
CA GLY A 556 -21.36 1.02 16.44
C GLY A 556 -22.13 1.15 15.13
N LYS A 557 -22.34 2.36 14.60
CA LYS A 557 -23.02 2.57 13.31
C LYS A 557 -22.34 1.82 12.16
N TYR A 558 -21.02 1.63 12.25
CA TYR A 558 -20.25 0.86 11.28
C TYR A 558 -20.77 -0.58 11.15
N ALA A 559 -21.36 -1.14 12.21
CA ALA A 559 -21.88 -2.50 12.22
C ALA A 559 -23.01 -2.69 11.20
N LEU A 560 -23.82 -1.65 10.94
CA LEU A 560 -24.88 -1.73 9.95
C LEU A 560 -24.33 -1.75 8.51
N ALA A 561 -23.31 -0.94 8.24
CA ALA A 561 -22.61 -0.97 6.96
C ALA A 561 -21.90 -2.31 6.73
N CYS A 562 -21.24 -2.83 7.77
CA CYS A 562 -20.59 -4.14 7.77
C CYS A 562 -21.59 -5.27 7.58
N ALA A 563 -22.73 -5.30 8.29
CA ALA A 563 -23.74 -6.35 8.14
C ALA A 563 -24.30 -6.40 6.70
N ASN A 564 -24.57 -5.25 6.08
CA ASN A 564 -24.93 -5.21 4.66
C ASN A 564 -23.79 -5.72 3.76
N LEU A 565 -22.53 -5.39 4.05
CA LEU A 565 -21.38 -5.89 3.30
C LEU A 565 -21.27 -7.43 3.40
N GLU A 566 -21.38 -7.99 4.61
CA GLU A 566 -21.30 -9.44 4.84
C GLU A 566 -22.45 -10.18 4.16
N LEU A 567 -23.69 -9.67 4.27
CA LEU A 567 -24.85 -10.21 3.54
C LEU A 567 -24.65 -10.16 2.03
N ALA A 568 -24.07 -9.07 1.51
CA ALA A 568 -23.75 -8.99 0.09
C ALA A 568 -22.75 -10.07 -0.33
N LEU A 569 -21.67 -10.25 0.43
CA LEU A 569 -20.65 -11.27 0.14
C LEU A 569 -21.26 -12.67 0.19
N TYR A 570 -22.11 -12.97 1.18
CA TYR A 570 -22.83 -14.23 1.26
C TYR A 570 -23.74 -14.47 0.05
N ASN A 571 -24.52 -13.45 -0.35
CA ASN A 571 -25.40 -13.55 -1.53
C ASN A 571 -24.60 -13.68 -2.84
N MET A 572 -23.37 -13.17 -2.91
CA MET A 572 -22.47 -13.43 -4.04
C MET A 572 -22.07 -14.90 -4.12
N GLU A 573 -21.81 -15.55 -2.99
CA GLU A 573 -21.52 -17.00 -2.95
C GLU A 573 -22.73 -17.84 -3.38
N LEU A 574 -23.94 -17.41 -3.02
CA LEU A 574 -25.20 -18.01 -3.48
C LEU A 574 -25.53 -17.72 -4.95
N LYS A 575 -24.73 -16.87 -5.63
CA LYS A 575 -24.97 -16.36 -6.99
C LYS A 575 -26.24 -15.51 -7.13
N GLU A 576 -26.76 -14.99 -6.03
CA GLU A 576 -27.88 -14.04 -5.99
C GLU A 576 -27.39 -12.60 -6.21
N TYR A 577 -26.80 -12.36 -7.39
CA TYR A 577 -26.07 -11.12 -7.70
C TYR A 577 -26.91 -9.83 -7.57
N ASN A 578 -28.21 -9.91 -7.85
CA ASN A 578 -29.12 -8.77 -7.70
C ASN A 578 -29.36 -8.40 -6.23
N VAL A 579 -29.50 -9.41 -5.37
CA VAL A 579 -29.65 -9.23 -3.92
C VAL A 579 -28.35 -8.69 -3.34
N ALA A 580 -27.20 -9.27 -3.72
CA ALA A 580 -25.89 -8.77 -3.34
C ALA A 580 -25.69 -7.30 -3.73
N LYS A 581 -26.07 -6.91 -4.95
CA LYS A 581 -25.98 -5.52 -5.42
C LYS A 581 -26.82 -4.57 -4.55
N SER A 582 -28.02 -4.98 -4.16
CA SER A 582 -28.90 -4.20 -3.28
C SER A 582 -28.23 -3.93 -1.93
N TYR A 583 -27.69 -4.97 -1.30
CA TYR A 583 -26.98 -4.85 -0.03
C TYR A 583 -25.72 -3.97 -0.15
N LEU A 584 -24.91 -4.10 -1.21
CA LEU A 584 -23.74 -3.22 -1.43
C LEU A 584 -24.14 -1.75 -1.57
N ASN A 585 -25.25 -1.46 -2.26
CA ASN A 585 -25.73 -0.08 -2.41
C ASN A 585 -26.19 0.51 -1.06
N LYS A 586 -26.87 -0.30 -0.24
CA LYS A 586 -27.26 0.07 1.13
C LYS A 586 -26.03 0.31 2.00
N ALA A 587 -25.06 -0.60 1.99
CA ALA A 587 -23.80 -0.45 2.74
C ALA A 587 -23.07 0.85 2.35
N GLN A 588 -23.05 1.18 1.06
CA GLN A 588 -22.33 2.34 0.54
C GLN A 588 -22.98 3.68 0.90
N THR A 589 -24.30 3.79 0.77
CA THR A 589 -25.01 5.09 0.82
C THR A 589 -25.94 5.26 2.02
N GLY A 590 -26.31 4.16 2.68
CA GLY A 590 -27.26 4.16 3.79
C GLY A 590 -26.71 4.70 5.11
N TYR A 591 -25.39 4.75 5.26
CA TYR A 591 -24.72 5.11 6.53
C TYR A 591 -23.59 6.11 6.29
N LYS A 592 -23.42 7.06 7.22
CA LYS A 592 -22.37 8.11 7.17
C LYS A 592 -21.83 8.41 8.56
N GLU A 593 -20.62 8.97 8.62
CA GLU A 593 -19.95 9.47 9.83
C GLU A 593 -19.72 8.40 10.90
N PHE A 594 -19.55 7.15 10.46
CA PHE A 594 -19.31 6.01 11.32
C PHE A 594 -17.81 5.75 11.50
N GLU A 595 -17.46 4.93 12.48
CA GLU A 595 -16.07 4.64 12.79
C GLU A 595 -15.39 3.85 11.66
N LEU A 596 -14.15 4.20 11.33
CA LEU A 596 -13.36 3.56 10.26
C LEU A 596 -14.03 3.61 8.86
N GLU A 597 -14.88 4.62 8.62
CA GLU A 597 -15.67 4.78 7.39
C GLU A 597 -14.84 4.65 6.10
N ASP A 598 -13.69 5.33 5.99
CA ASP A 598 -12.86 5.26 4.78
C ASP A 598 -12.41 3.83 4.45
N ARG A 599 -12.08 3.03 5.47
CA ARG A 599 -11.64 1.65 5.27
C ARG A 599 -12.81 0.76 4.85
N ILE A 600 -13.94 0.88 5.53
CA ILE A 600 -15.15 0.09 5.23
C ILE A 600 -15.69 0.42 3.84
N GLN A 601 -15.71 1.71 3.46
CA GLN A 601 -16.07 2.14 2.11
C GLN A 601 -15.13 1.58 1.04
N THR A 602 -13.85 1.41 1.36
CA THR A 602 -12.88 0.77 0.46
C THR A 602 -13.18 -0.72 0.29
N MET A 603 -13.54 -1.44 1.37
CA MET A 603 -13.96 -2.84 1.29
C MET A 603 -15.25 -3.01 0.46
N ILE A 604 -16.24 -2.14 0.66
CA ILE A 604 -17.50 -2.15 -0.12
C ILE A 604 -17.21 -1.98 -1.61
N LYS A 605 -16.32 -1.06 -1.98
CA LYS A 605 -15.90 -0.89 -3.38
C LYS A 605 -15.20 -2.11 -3.95
N SER A 606 -14.30 -2.75 -3.20
CA SER A 606 -13.65 -3.98 -3.64
C SER A 606 -14.69 -5.07 -3.90
N ALA A 607 -15.68 -5.23 -3.01
CA ALA A 607 -16.80 -6.16 -3.21
C ALA A 607 -17.64 -5.82 -4.45
N GLN A 608 -17.93 -4.53 -4.72
CA GLN A 608 -18.61 -4.10 -5.94
C GLN A 608 -17.83 -4.44 -7.22
N ARG A 609 -16.50 -4.31 -7.20
CA ARG A 609 -15.64 -4.71 -8.34
C ARG A 609 -15.69 -6.21 -8.57
N ARG A 610 -15.59 -7.00 -7.50
CA ARG A 610 -15.73 -8.47 -7.56
C ARG A 610 -17.08 -8.87 -8.15
N LEU A 611 -18.17 -8.29 -7.65
CA LEU A 611 -19.52 -8.56 -8.17
C LEU A 611 -19.61 -8.27 -9.67
N LYS A 612 -19.10 -7.11 -10.12
CA LYS A 612 -19.07 -6.77 -11.55
C LYS A 612 -18.30 -7.81 -12.35
N HIS A 613 -17.09 -8.15 -11.92
CA HIS A 613 -16.24 -9.12 -12.61
C HIS A 613 -16.93 -10.49 -12.75
N VAL A 614 -17.49 -11.02 -11.67
CA VAL A 614 -18.20 -12.32 -11.70
C VAL A 614 -19.40 -12.26 -12.62
N THR A 615 -20.22 -11.20 -12.55
CA THR A 615 -21.40 -11.08 -13.44
C THR A 615 -21.04 -10.93 -14.92
N ASP A 616 -19.91 -10.29 -15.23
CA ASP A 616 -19.45 -10.14 -16.62
C ASP A 616 -18.84 -11.47 -17.13
N GLY A 617 -18.14 -12.21 -16.27
CA GLY A 617 -17.64 -13.56 -16.56
C GLY A 617 -18.75 -14.57 -16.82
N ASP A 618 -19.80 -14.60 -15.98
CA ASP A 618 -20.95 -15.49 -16.16
C ASP A 618 -21.71 -15.20 -17.45
N LYS A 619 -21.87 -13.92 -17.82
CA LYS A 619 -22.46 -13.51 -19.12
C LYS A 619 -21.62 -14.00 -20.30
N LEU A 620 -20.30 -13.86 -20.22
CA LEU A 620 -19.40 -14.34 -21.27
C LEU A 620 -19.48 -15.86 -21.42
N ALA A 621 -19.45 -16.60 -20.31
CA ALA A 621 -19.59 -18.06 -20.32
C ALA A 621 -20.94 -18.50 -20.92
N ALA A 622 -22.04 -17.83 -20.56
CA ALA A 622 -23.36 -18.09 -21.13
C ALA A 622 -23.40 -17.82 -22.64
N THR A 623 -22.74 -16.76 -23.10
CA THR A 623 -22.64 -16.40 -24.53
C THR A 623 -21.85 -17.44 -25.32
N LEU A 624 -20.72 -17.91 -24.77
CA LEU A 624 -19.90 -18.96 -25.39
C LEU A 624 -20.64 -20.30 -25.45
N LYS A 625 -21.39 -20.64 -24.39
CA LYS A 625 -22.21 -21.86 -24.36
C LYS A 625 -23.31 -21.83 -25.41
N ALA A 626 -24.06 -20.72 -25.50
CA ALA A 626 -25.11 -20.56 -26.51
C ALA A 626 -24.56 -20.64 -27.94
N ARG A 627 -23.36 -20.11 -28.18
CA ARG A 627 -22.67 -20.22 -29.46
C ARG A 627 -22.28 -21.68 -29.78
N SER A 628 -21.71 -22.40 -28.82
CA SER A 628 -21.36 -23.82 -28.99
C SER A 628 -22.61 -24.68 -29.29
N GLU A 629 -23.72 -24.45 -28.59
CA GLU A 629 -24.99 -25.15 -28.81
C GLU A 629 -25.56 -24.84 -30.20
N ALA A 630 -25.47 -23.58 -30.66
CA ALA A 630 -25.90 -23.19 -32.00
C ALA A 630 -25.03 -23.83 -33.11
N GLU A 631 -23.71 -23.88 -32.94
CA GLU A 631 -22.77 -24.53 -33.86
C GLU A 631 -23.02 -26.05 -33.94
N GLU A 632 -23.34 -26.70 -32.81
CA GLU A 632 -23.72 -28.12 -32.77
C GLU A 632 -25.06 -28.39 -33.47
N GLN A 633 -26.07 -27.56 -33.24
CA GLN A 633 -27.35 -27.67 -33.95
C GLN A 633 -27.20 -27.50 -35.47
N GLU A 634 -26.37 -26.55 -35.91
CA GLU A 634 -26.09 -26.35 -37.33
C GLU A 634 -25.37 -27.57 -37.94
N ARG A 635 -24.43 -28.16 -37.20
CA ARG A 635 -23.73 -29.38 -37.62
C ARG A 635 -24.68 -30.58 -37.75
N LEU A 636 -25.58 -30.77 -36.78
CA LEU A 636 -26.60 -31.82 -36.83
C LEU A 636 -27.57 -31.63 -37.99
N LYS A 637 -27.98 -30.38 -38.27
CA LYS A 637 -28.81 -30.05 -39.43
C LYS A 637 -28.11 -30.39 -40.76
N LYS A 638 -26.84 -29.99 -40.91
CA LYS A 638 -26.02 -30.35 -42.08
C LYS A 638 -25.86 -31.87 -42.25
N GLN A 639 -25.68 -32.62 -41.15
CA GLN A 639 -25.61 -34.08 -41.20
C GLN A 639 -26.95 -34.71 -41.61
N ALA A 640 -28.07 -34.16 -41.13
CA ALA A 640 -29.41 -34.60 -41.53
C ALA A 640 -29.69 -34.32 -43.01
N ASP A 641 -29.31 -33.13 -43.51
CA ASP A 641 -29.45 -32.74 -44.91
C ASP A 641 -28.61 -33.66 -45.83
N ILE A 642 -27.37 -33.96 -45.45
CA ILE A 642 -26.51 -34.92 -46.15
C ILE A 642 -27.15 -36.32 -46.16
N LYS A 643 -27.66 -36.79 -45.01
CA LYS A 643 -28.30 -38.11 -44.92
C LYS A 643 -29.55 -38.19 -45.80
N ASN A 644 -30.37 -37.14 -45.83
CA ASN A 644 -31.55 -37.08 -46.68
C ASN A 644 -31.18 -37.08 -48.18
N PHE A 645 -30.10 -36.40 -48.56
CA PHE A 645 -29.58 -36.40 -49.93
C PHE A 645 -29.13 -37.78 -50.43
N TYR A 646 -28.60 -38.64 -49.54
CA TYR A 646 -28.21 -40.01 -49.90
C TYR A 646 -29.36 -41.04 -49.87
N VAL A 647 -30.50 -40.68 -49.26
CA VAL A 647 -31.69 -41.54 -49.18
C VAL A 647 -32.70 -41.25 -50.30
N SER A 648 -32.66 -40.05 -50.89
CA SER A 648 -33.32 -39.67 -52.15
C SER A 648 -32.52 -40.14 -53.36
#